data_AF-A0A2V2EGZ4-F1
#
_entry.id   AF-A0A2V2EGZ4-F1
#
_cell.length_a   1.000
_cell.length_b   1.000
_cell.length_c   1.000
_cell.angle_alpha   90.00
_cell.angle_beta   90.00
_cell.angle_gamma   90.00
#
_symmetry.space_group_name_H-M   'P 1'
#
loop_
_entity.id
_entity.type
_entity.pdbx_description
1 polymer ?
#
loop_
_entity_poly.entity_id
_entity_poly.type
_entity_poly.pdbx_seq_one_letter_code
_entity_poly.pdbx_strand_id
1 'polypeptide(L)'
;MKKIISAVLTAVLFCSMFVIVSDAATMGKTQSKLVAELTEFIKTAQTQVTRDDWQNVPGETGEHPLTTILKTKIEESKALRAERNIDKMDAFLVELYGGWVEIKDKHGYGTGEYGYGDINKPYTEYLNTLNLSWGGGNYQKGNHTGLEYTIYYGEKPFSQLKSEDYTIESWKLVSNAVDNIKEYMNITAEYPCTHLAVCTRSEMFNNIQKYYEAYDKLFAFTGDKEVNKYRGLLYDVLYRKYDYTFEEQYSVMDVTKTEDCPAFIAFRDFVDKCRQVYEDTSATLEQIKACLDIDPWYTVKNNDSTYIIKKTEAEARIADGALNESDIVMKTDESGNPTGEHLTTYVYENKMNEYIQNFRDSLFLGKWYISQKDSIYNKSVIEYNNGKFTEDNWNTFLMAYKQINASVSNYLTDESAYIAAVENMKEAYNQMVLPPDVTKKQYYIAYMDIKEWVKKSDMSVYTDASLNVFNTSISVFEENYALYQNGSQNITEDDLYTFVIYIYNAKDQLEQKTTQIPEIDFESFVNKMQIYIDEENYIYDEFNSWVEVKEFNDIQKECFEVYKQEYNKLKNIIETALQEIYAHKANPGVAITVTQDDIQSAMIEEASAKTSLILAIMDMGMDKIPNKLFKIGDADGSGSVLLADAMKTFQHVAGKTVLKGGSFVAADIDGDNNVALNDAMKIFQFVAGKVDNL
;
A
#
# COMPACT_ATOMS: atom_id res chain seq x y z
N MET A 1 -20.27 22.74 -0.77
CA MET A 1 -18.85 22.64 -1.17
C MET A 1 -18.26 21.26 -0.88
N LYS A 2 -18.22 20.75 0.37
CA LYS A 2 -17.65 19.41 0.67
C LYS A 2 -18.37 18.20 0.01
N LYS A 3 -19.70 18.24 -0.13
CA LYS A 3 -20.46 17.19 -0.86
C LYS A 3 -20.29 17.27 -2.40
N ILE A 4 -20.04 18.49 -2.91
CA ILE A 4 -19.79 18.80 -4.33
C ILE A 4 -18.43 18.21 -4.73
N ILE A 5 -17.41 18.41 -3.89
CA ILE A 5 -16.07 17.85 -4.11
C ILE A 5 -16.12 16.30 -4.07
N SER A 6 -16.96 15.72 -3.21
CA SER A 6 -17.13 14.26 -3.12
C SER A 6 -17.83 13.65 -4.34
N ALA A 7 -18.89 14.27 -4.87
CA ALA A 7 -19.59 13.79 -6.06
C ALA A 7 -18.74 13.98 -7.34
N VAL A 8 -18.00 15.08 -7.42
CA VAL A 8 -17.00 15.36 -8.48
C VAL A 8 -15.82 14.39 -8.41
N LEU A 9 -15.34 14.04 -7.20
CA LEU A 9 -14.31 13.01 -7.01
C LEU A 9 -14.76 11.64 -7.53
N THR A 10 -16.01 11.24 -7.28
CA THR A 10 -16.52 9.92 -7.70
C THR A 10 -16.71 9.81 -9.22
N ALA A 11 -17.18 10.86 -9.88
CA ALA A 11 -17.41 10.85 -11.34
C ALA A 11 -16.12 11.00 -12.17
N VAL A 12 -15.15 11.80 -11.70
CA VAL A 12 -13.81 11.90 -12.33
C VAL A 12 -13.00 10.59 -12.15
N LEU A 13 -13.22 9.87 -11.04
CA LEU A 13 -12.71 8.50 -10.84
C LEU A 13 -13.34 7.46 -11.79
N PHE A 14 -14.59 7.64 -12.23
CA PHE A 14 -15.26 6.67 -13.11
C PHE A 14 -14.92 6.84 -14.60
N CYS A 15 -14.76 8.08 -15.09
CA CYS A 15 -14.29 8.34 -16.47
C CYS A 15 -12.86 7.82 -16.74
N SER A 16 -12.08 7.55 -15.68
CA SER A 16 -10.71 7.03 -15.78
C SER A 16 -10.59 5.50 -15.68
N MET A 17 -11.71 4.78 -15.51
CA MET A 17 -11.74 3.32 -15.33
C MET A 17 -12.26 2.56 -16.57
N PHE A 18 -11.69 2.74 -17.76
CA PHE A 18 -11.98 1.82 -18.88
C PHE A 18 -10.78 1.52 -19.79
N VAL A 19 -10.08 0.41 -19.51
CA VAL A 19 -9.75 -0.63 -20.50
C VAL A 19 -9.55 -1.97 -19.76
N ILE A 20 -10.42 -2.99 -19.93
CA ILE A 20 -10.05 -4.41 -19.67
C ILE A 20 -10.67 -5.38 -20.71
N VAL A 21 -9.80 -5.78 -21.67
CA VAL A 21 -9.30 -7.09 -22.18
C VAL A 21 -10.20 -8.34 -22.39
N SER A 22 -10.04 -8.96 -23.58
CA SER A 22 -9.62 -10.38 -23.82
C SER A 22 -9.14 -10.50 -25.29
N ASP A 23 -8.02 -11.12 -25.71
CA ASP A 23 -7.29 -12.31 -25.23
C ASP A 23 -5.75 -12.14 -25.30
N ALA A 24 -5.06 -12.88 -24.41
CA ALA A 24 -3.61 -12.99 -24.19
C ALA A 24 -2.88 -11.66 -23.88
N ALA A 25 -2.96 -11.24 -22.61
CA ALA A 25 -2.30 -10.04 -22.09
C ALA A 25 -0.78 -10.04 -22.36
N THR A 26 -0.33 -9.07 -23.16
CA THR A 26 1.07 -8.65 -23.17
C THR A 26 1.26 -7.57 -22.10
N MET A 27 2.39 -7.56 -21.38
CA MET A 27 2.57 -6.67 -20.21
C MET A 27 2.75 -5.19 -20.58
N GLY A 28 2.80 -4.85 -21.87
CA GLY A 28 3.03 -3.49 -22.38
C GLY A 28 4.40 -2.91 -21.97
N LYS A 29 5.34 -3.74 -21.53
CA LYS A 29 6.64 -3.28 -21.01
C LYS A 29 7.60 -2.94 -22.15
N THR A 30 8.40 -1.90 -21.95
CA THR A 30 9.46 -1.54 -22.90
C THR A 30 10.52 -2.65 -22.99
N GLN A 31 11.16 -2.79 -24.15
CA GLN A 31 12.28 -3.73 -24.35
C GLN A 31 13.36 -3.60 -23.27
N SER A 32 13.68 -2.37 -22.85
CA SER A 32 14.66 -2.11 -21.79
C SER A 32 14.24 -2.71 -20.44
N LYS A 33 12.96 -2.57 -20.08
CA LYS A 33 12.41 -3.13 -18.84
C LYS A 33 12.41 -4.66 -18.85
N LEU A 34 12.00 -5.27 -19.97
CA LEU A 34 12.04 -6.74 -20.14
C LEU A 34 13.47 -7.30 -20.06
N VAL A 35 14.44 -6.61 -20.68
CA VAL A 35 15.86 -6.98 -20.58
C VAL A 35 16.38 -6.88 -19.14
N ALA A 36 15.97 -5.85 -18.40
CA ALA A 36 16.34 -5.69 -16.99
C ALA A 36 15.77 -6.83 -16.13
N GLU A 37 14.49 -7.17 -16.32
CA GLU A 37 13.83 -8.25 -15.57
C GLU A 37 14.41 -9.64 -15.88
N LEU A 38 14.72 -9.95 -17.15
CA LEU A 38 15.47 -11.16 -17.50
C LEU A 38 16.87 -11.19 -16.88
N THR A 39 17.54 -10.03 -16.79
CA THR A 39 18.86 -9.93 -16.16
C THR A 39 18.78 -10.25 -14.67
N GLU A 40 17.77 -9.72 -13.97
CA GLU A 40 17.57 -10.00 -12.55
C GLU A 40 17.15 -11.46 -12.32
N PHE A 41 16.31 -12.03 -13.17
CA PHE A 41 15.98 -13.46 -13.15
C PHE A 41 17.24 -14.31 -13.28
N ILE A 42 18.08 -14.06 -14.31
CA ILE A 42 19.31 -14.83 -14.55
C ILE A 42 20.23 -14.75 -13.33
N LYS A 43 20.44 -13.54 -12.78
CA LYS A 43 21.28 -13.32 -11.62
C LYS A 43 20.77 -14.10 -10.40
N THR A 44 19.50 -13.97 -10.07
CA THR A 44 18.88 -14.67 -8.93
C THR A 44 18.88 -16.19 -9.14
N ALA A 45 18.49 -16.67 -10.32
CA ALA A 45 18.48 -18.10 -10.63
C ALA A 45 19.88 -18.71 -10.56
N GLN A 46 20.92 -18.00 -11.02
CA GLN A 46 22.30 -18.44 -10.92
C GLN A 46 22.76 -18.61 -9.47
N THR A 47 22.40 -17.67 -8.57
CA THR A 47 22.72 -17.84 -7.15
C THR A 47 21.95 -18.99 -6.53
N GLN A 48 20.70 -19.25 -6.95
CA GLN A 48 19.93 -20.39 -6.45
C GLN A 48 20.54 -21.73 -6.90
N VAL A 49 20.91 -21.86 -8.17
CA VAL A 49 21.50 -23.09 -8.72
C VAL A 49 22.80 -23.48 -8.01
N THR A 50 23.64 -22.52 -7.62
CA THR A 50 24.89 -22.83 -6.91
C THR A 50 24.68 -23.43 -5.52
N ARG A 51 23.46 -23.34 -4.98
CA ARG A 51 23.10 -23.89 -3.67
C ARG A 51 22.80 -25.38 -3.72
N ASP A 52 22.51 -25.97 -4.88
CA ASP A 52 22.46 -27.44 -5.05
C ASP A 52 23.87 -28.01 -5.21
N ASP A 53 24.62 -27.98 -4.11
CA ASP A 53 25.97 -28.52 -3.99
C ASP A 53 25.95 -30.04 -3.71
N TRP A 54 25.16 -30.77 -4.49
CA TRP A 54 24.86 -32.20 -4.30
C TRP A 54 26.10 -33.08 -4.13
N GLN A 55 27.25 -32.69 -4.68
CA GLN A 55 28.52 -33.41 -4.52
C GLN A 55 28.97 -33.52 -3.05
N ASN A 56 28.50 -32.61 -2.20
CA ASN A 56 28.78 -32.57 -0.76
C ASN A 56 27.72 -33.31 0.07
N VAL A 57 26.68 -33.87 -0.55
CA VAL A 57 25.60 -34.60 0.12
C VAL A 57 25.86 -36.11 0.01
N PRO A 58 26.07 -36.83 1.13
CA PRO A 58 26.28 -38.27 1.10
C PRO A 58 25.13 -39.03 0.42
N GLY A 59 25.45 -39.87 -0.56
CA GLY A 59 24.48 -40.73 -1.25
C GLY A 59 23.86 -40.13 -2.52
N GLU A 60 24.06 -38.83 -2.77
CA GLU A 60 23.59 -38.20 -4.01
C GLU A 60 24.51 -38.53 -5.18
N THR A 61 23.92 -38.84 -6.34
CA THR A 61 24.67 -39.25 -7.55
C THR A 61 24.63 -38.21 -8.67
N GLY A 62 23.92 -37.11 -8.49
CA GLY A 62 23.78 -36.06 -9.49
C GLY A 62 23.01 -34.85 -8.97
N GLU A 63 22.97 -33.79 -9.78
CA GLU A 63 22.16 -32.62 -9.51
C GLU A 63 20.67 -32.96 -9.48
N HIS A 64 19.90 -32.20 -8.70
CA HIS A 64 18.46 -32.41 -8.66
C HIS A 64 17.81 -32.03 -10.01
N PRO A 65 16.79 -32.76 -10.51
CA PRO A 65 16.14 -32.44 -11.78
C PRO A 65 15.62 -30.98 -11.88
N LEU A 66 15.14 -30.43 -10.76
CA LEU A 66 14.71 -29.02 -10.69
C LEU A 66 15.88 -28.03 -10.89
N THR A 67 17.09 -28.41 -10.49
CA THR A 67 18.33 -27.64 -10.78
C THR A 67 18.56 -27.58 -12.29
N THR A 68 18.40 -28.70 -12.98
CA THR A 68 18.53 -28.79 -14.44
C THR A 68 17.46 -27.95 -15.16
N ILE A 69 16.22 -27.96 -14.68
CA ILE A 69 15.12 -27.13 -15.20
C ILE A 69 15.46 -25.64 -15.04
N LEU A 70 15.92 -25.23 -13.86
CA LEU A 70 16.27 -23.83 -13.60
C LEU A 70 17.47 -23.38 -14.46
N LYS A 71 18.49 -24.23 -14.63
CA LYS A 71 19.60 -24.01 -15.57
C LYS A 71 19.12 -23.85 -17.01
N THR A 72 18.17 -24.66 -17.45
CA THR A 72 17.58 -24.55 -18.79
C THR A 72 16.89 -23.20 -18.97
N LYS A 73 16.10 -22.76 -17.98
CA LYS A 73 15.45 -21.44 -18.00
C LYS A 73 16.43 -20.27 -17.98
N ILE A 74 17.59 -20.43 -17.33
CA ILE A 74 18.69 -19.44 -17.41
C ILE A 74 19.20 -19.30 -18.85
N GLU A 75 19.45 -20.41 -19.55
CA GLU A 75 19.95 -20.37 -20.93
C GLU A 75 18.89 -19.84 -21.92
N GLU A 76 17.61 -20.22 -21.76
CA GLU A 76 16.48 -19.64 -22.50
C GLU A 76 16.42 -18.11 -22.30
N SER A 77 16.55 -17.65 -21.05
CA SER A 77 16.54 -16.21 -20.72
C SER A 77 17.71 -15.46 -21.34
N LYS A 78 18.91 -16.06 -21.37
CA LYS A 78 20.09 -15.46 -22.02
C LYS A 78 19.89 -15.33 -23.54
N ALA A 79 19.33 -16.36 -24.17
CA ALA A 79 19.03 -16.34 -25.60
C ALA A 79 17.99 -15.26 -25.94
N LEU A 80 16.89 -15.18 -25.17
CA LEU A 80 15.84 -14.18 -25.34
C LEU A 80 16.36 -12.75 -25.13
N ARG A 81 17.20 -12.54 -24.11
CA ARG A 81 17.85 -11.25 -23.85
C ARG A 81 18.77 -10.82 -25.00
N ALA A 82 19.47 -11.76 -25.63
CA ALA A 82 20.31 -11.48 -26.78
C ALA A 82 19.50 -11.17 -28.05
N GLU A 83 18.37 -11.86 -28.24
CA GLU A 83 17.43 -11.66 -29.35
C GLU A 83 16.71 -10.31 -29.27
N ARG A 84 16.39 -9.85 -28.05
CA ARG A 84 15.68 -8.59 -27.77
C ARG A 84 14.29 -8.48 -28.42
N ASN A 85 13.66 -9.60 -28.77
CA ASN A 85 12.28 -9.63 -29.26
C ASN A 85 11.32 -9.41 -28.08
N ILE A 86 10.53 -8.32 -28.13
CA ILE A 86 9.64 -7.91 -27.03
C ILE A 86 8.62 -9.01 -26.73
N ASP A 87 7.88 -9.48 -27.74
CA ASP A 87 6.79 -10.44 -27.57
C ASP A 87 7.28 -11.76 -26.96
N LYS A 88 8.45 -12.26 -27.38
CA LYS A 88 9.02 -13.49 -26.84
C LYS A 88 9.51 -13.34 -25.41
N MET A 89 10.14 -12.20 -25.07
CA MET A 89 10.57 -11.93 -23.68
C MET A 89 9.36 -11.78 -22.76
N ASP A 90 8.33 -11.09 -23.24
CA ASP A 90 7.09 -10.84 -22.52
C ASP A 90 6.35 -12.15 -22.23
N ALA A 91 6.10 -12.96 -23.27
CA ALA A 91 5.45 -14.27 -23.13
C ALA A 91 6.23 -15.21 -22.20
N PHE A 92 7.56 -15.26 -22.32
CA PHE A 92 8.41 -16.07 -21.45
C PHE A 92 8.31 -15.65 -19.98
N LEU A 93 8.41 -14.36 -19.68
CA LEU A 93 8.34 -13.86 -18.31
C LEU A 93 6.96 -14.06 -17.68
N VAL A 94 5.89 -13.87 -18.47
CA VAL A 94 4.51 -14.17 -18.06
C VAL A 94 4.37 -15.64 -17.71
N GLU A 95 4.86 -16.57 -18.54
CA GLU A 95 4.82 -18.00 -18.25
C GLU A 95 5.63 -18.36 -16.98
N LEU A 96 6.87 -17.84 -16.92
CA LEU A 96 7.84 -18.08 -15.87
C LEU A 96 7.28 -17.72 -14.49
N TYR A 97 6.62 -16.57 -14.38
CA TYR A 97 6.07 -16.05 -13.13
C TYR A 97 4.57 -16.30 -12.95
N GLY A 98 3.98 -17.22 -13.72
CA GLY A 98 2.62 -17.72 -13.44
C GLY A 98 1.49 -16.80 -13.88
N GLY A 99 1.71 -16.05 -14.94
CA GLY A 99 0.71 -15.21 -15.58
C GLY A 99 0.89 -13.73 -15.27
N TRP A 100 0.10 -12.93 -15.97
CA TRP A 100 -0.12 -11.52 -15.70
C TRP A 100 -1.51 -11.40 -15.09
N VAL A 101 -1.58 -11.13 -13.78
CA VAL A 101 -2.82 -11.21 -13.01
C VAL A 101 -3.02 -9.93 -12.21
N GLU A 102 -4.26 -9.66 -11.85
CA GLU A 102 -4.60 -8.60 -10.92
C GLU A 102 -3.98 -8.89 -9.55
N ILE A 103 -3.20 -7.94 -9.04
CA ILE A 103 -2.61 -7.98 -7.72
C ILE A 103 -3.75 -7.91 -6.71
N LYS A 104 -3.68 -8.74 -5.68
CA LYS A 104 -4.64 -8.75 -4.59
C LYS A 104 -4.07 -8.02 -3.38
N ASP A 105 -4.93 -7.27 -2.71
CA ASP A 105 -4.61 -6.69 -1.41
C ASP A 105 -4.48 -7.78 -0.33
N LYS A 106 -4.11 -7.37 0.89
CA LYS A 106 -3.97 -8.27 2.04
C LYS A 106 -5.28 -9.00 2.44
N HIS A 107 -6.42 -8.58 1.92
CA HIS A 107 -7.74 -9.17 2.17
C HIS A 107 -8.22 -10.05 0.99
N GLY A 108 -7.43 -10.15 -0.09
CA GLY A 108 -7.74 -10.96 -1.26
C GLY A 108 -8.61 -10.26 -2.30
N TYR A 109 -8.86 -8.96 -2.15
CA TYR A 109 -9.58 -8.15 -3.14
C TYR A 109 -8.61 -7.63 -4.20
N GLY A 110 -9.07 -7.56 -5.45
CA GLY A 110 -8.30 -6.98 -6.55
C GLY A 110 -7.99 -5.51 -6.30
N THR A 111 -6.76 -5.10 -6.56
CA THR A 111 -6.32 -3.71 -6.40
C THR A 111 -6.54 -2.87 -7.66
N GLY A 112 -6.96 -3.48 -8.77
CA GLY A 112 -6.94 -2.87 -10.09
C GLY A 112 -5.54 -2.76 -10.72
N GLU A 113 -4.47 -3.06 -9.97
CA GLU A 113 -3.10 -3.13 -10.49
C GLU A 113 -2.80 -4.53 -11.02
N TYR A 114 -2.06 -4.64 -12.13
CA TYR A 114 -1.65 -5.92 -12.68
C TYR A 114 -0.15 -6.15 -12.48
N GLY A 115 0.20 -7.40 -12.19
CA GLY A 115 1.56 -7.83 -11.95
C GLY A 115 1.78 -9.29 -12.31
N TYR A 116 2.99 -9.77 -12.08
CA TYR A 116 3.27 -11.20 -12.17
C TYR A 116 2.48 -11.98 -11.11
N GLY A 117 1.93 -13.13 -11.50
CA GLY A 117 1.16 -13.98 -10.59
C GLY A 117 1.94 -14.42 -9.35
N ASP A 118 3.19 -14.82 -9.53
CA ASP A 118 4.11 -15.15 -8.45
C ASP A 118 5.56 -15.02 -8.93
N ILE A 119 6.24 -13.96 -8.46
CA ILE A 119 7.65 -13.69 -8.78
C ILE A 119 8.60 -14.78 -8.23
N ASN A 120 8.16 -15.55 -7.23
CA ASN A 120 8.94 -16.62 -6.64
C ASN A 120 8.68 -17.98 -7.30
N LYS A 121 7.66 -18.09 -8.16
CA LYS A 121 7.26 -19.34 -8.84
C LYS A 121 8.42 -20.17 -9.40
N PRO A 122 9.40 -19.61 -10.15
CA PRO A 122 10.49 -20.41 -10.71
C PRO A 122 11.43 -21.00 -9.65
N TYR A 123 11.39 -20.50 -8.41
CA TYR A 123 12.26 -20.90 -7.32
C TYR A 123 11.53 -21.72 -6.26
N THR A 124 10.24 -21.50 -6.04
CA THR A 124 9.48 -22.07 -4.91
C THR A 124 9.58 -23.60 -4.84
N GLU A 125 9.32 -24.31 -5.94
CA GLU A 125 9.37 -25.78 -5.94
C GLU A 125 10.80 -26.30 -5.73
N TYR A 126 11.79 -25.65 -6.37
CA TYR A 126 13.20 -25.95 -6.21
C TYR A 126 13.65 -25.79 -4.75
N LEU A 127 13.34 -24.65 -4.14
CA LEU A 127 13.71 -24.34 -2.77
C LEU A 127 13.02 -25.28 -1.77
N ASN A 128 11.71 -25.51 -1.93
CA ASN A 128 10.96 -26.40 -1.06
C ASN A 128 11.46 -27.84 -1.14
N THR A 129 11.73 -28.35 -2.34
CA THR A 129 12.17 -29.75 -2.52
C THR A 129 13.55 -29.98 -1.92
N LEU A 130 14.43 -28.98 -1.97
CA LEU A 130 15.78 -29.07 -1.42
C LEU A 130 15.88 -28.61 0.04
N ASN A 131 14.75 -28.33 0.71
CA ASN A 131 14.69 -27.77 2.07
C ASN A 131 15.45 -26.44 2.24
N LEU A 132 15.57 -25.66 1.17
CA LEU A 132 16.24 -24.36 1.11
C LEU A 132 15.29 -23.16 1.33
N SER A 133 14.07 -23.47 1.74
CA SER A 133 13.02 -22.56 2.20
C SER A 133 12.29 -23.22 3.37
N TRP A 134 11.72 -22.39 4.25
CA TRP A 134 10.92 -22.89 5.37
C TRP A 134 9.74 -23.72 4.87
N GLY A 135 9.15 -23.31 3.75
CA GLY A 135 7.93 -23.89 3.19
C GLY A 135 6.76 -22.92 3.28
N GLY A 136 5.81 -23.07 2.36
CA GLY A 136 4.55 -22.33 2.37
C GLY A 136 3.42 -23.35 2.26
N GLY A 137 2.74 -23.60 3.38
CA GLY A 137 1.65 -24.55 3.43
C GLY A 137 0.38 -23.95 4.01
N ASN A 138 -0.77 -24.36 3.49
CA ASN A 138 -2.05 -24.03 4.12
C ASN A 138 -2.31 -25.04 5.24
N TYR A 139 -2.15 -24.61 6.49
CA TYR A 139 -2.40 -25.42 7.70
C TYR A 139 -3.77 -26.12 7.69
N GLN A 140 -4.78 -25.52 7.06
CA GLN A 140 -6.13 -26.09 6.98
C GLN A 140 -6.28 -27.14 5.86
N LYS A 141 -5.38 -27.16 4.88
CA LYS A 141 -5.42 -28.09 3.73
C LYS A 141 -4.37 -29.21 3.80
N GLY A 142 -3.50 -29.23 4.81
CA GLY A 142 -2.49 -30.28 5.01
C GLY A 142 -1.36 -30.31 3.97
N ASN A 143 -1.23 -29.27 3.14
CA ASN A 143 -0.19 -29.17 2.11
C ASN A 143 1.05 -28.48 2.69
N HIS A 144 1.85 -29.20 3.47
CA HIS A 144 3.12 -28.72 4.01
C HIS A 144 4.26 -29.04 3.04
N THR A 145 5.20 -28.13 2.86
CA THR A 145 6.37 -28.31 1.98
C THR A 145 7.64 -27.82 2.67
N GLY A 146 8.81 -28.06 2.08
CA GLY A 146 10.06 -27.48 2.58
C GLY A 146 10.50 -28.03 3.93
N LEU A 147 11.31 -27.22 4.60
CA LEU A 147 11.96 -27.57 5.86
C LEU A 147 10.96 -27.81 7.00
N GLU A 148 9.87 -27.04 7.05
CA GLU A 148 8.79 -27.23 8.01
C GLU A 148 8.19 -28.63 7.89
N TYR A 149 7.87 -29.06 6.66
CA TYR A 149 7.35 -30.41 6.45
C TYR A 149 8.34 -31.47 6.93
N THR A 150 9.59 -31.37 6.48
CA THR A 150 10.64 -32.34 6.82
C THR A 150 10.81 -32.52 8.33
N ILE A 151 10.79 -31.43 9.10
CA ILE A 151 10.99 -31.48 10.56
C ILE A 151 9.71 -31.88 11.30
N TYR A 152 8.57 -31.27 10.96
CA TYR A 152 7.36 -31.43 11.76
C TYR A 152 6.52 -32.64 11.36
N TYR A 153 6.52 -33.02 10.09
CA TYR A 153 5.59 -34.00 9.52
C TYR A 153 6.27 -35.09 8.68
N GLY A 154 7.59 -35.00 8.50
CA GLY A 154 8.39 -35.93 7.73
C GLY A 154 8.62 -37.26 8.44
N GLU A 155 9.75 -37.90 8.13
CA GLU A 155 10.07 -39.25 8.60
C GLU A 155 10.21 -39.35 10.13
N LYS A 156 10.70 -38.29 10.75
CA LYS A 156 10.83 -38.14 12.21
C LYS A 156 10.05 -36.91 12.66
N PRO A 157 8.72 -37.01 12.78
CA PRO A 157 7.86 -35.84 12.89
C PRO A 157 7.91 -35.25 14.30
N PHE A 158 8.49 -34.06 14.43
CA PHE A 158 8.52 -33.33 15.70
C PHE A 158 7.10 -33.09 16.25
N SER A 159 6.10 -32.94 15.38
CA SER A 159 4.69 -32.72 15.78
C SER A 159 4.06 -33.87 16.56
N GLN A 160 4.63 -35.08 16.49
CA GLN A 160 4.13 -36.26 17.21
C GLN A 160 4.78 -36.43 18.58
N LEU A 161 5.83 -35.66 18.87
CA LEU A 161 6.52 -35.75 20.14
C LEU A 161 5.84 -34.88 21.20
N LYS A 162 5.80 -35.39 22.42
CA LYS A 162 5.42 -34.65 23.61
C LYS A 162 6.59 -34.65 24.58
N SER A 163 7.03 -33.48 25.02
CA SER A 163 8.23 -33.36 25.85
C SER A 163 8.11 -34.15 27.15
N GLU A 164 6.90 -34.24 27.71
CA GLU A 164 6.60 -34.99 28.92
C GLU A 164 6.81 -36.51 28.82
N ASP A 165 6.83 -37.06 27.60
CA ASP A 165 7.04 -38.48 27.34
C ASP A 165 8.53 -38.88 27.33
N TYR A 166 9.44 -37.91 27.37
CA TYR A 166 10.89 -38.14 27.25
C TYR A 166 11.67 -37.50 28.39
N THR A 167 12.87 -38.00 28.66
CA THR A 167 13.75 -37.36 29.64
C THR A 167 14.12 -35.96 29.18
N ILE A 168 14.25 -35.05 30.14
CA ILE A 168 14.61 -33.65 29.89
C ILE A 168 15.95 -33.56 29.14
N GLU A 169 16.92 -34.42 29.43
CA GLU A 169 18.22 -34.46 28.75
C GLU A 169 18.11 -34.86 27.28
N SER A 170 17.29 -35.87 26.97
CA SER A 170 17.14 -36.33 25.58
C SER A 170 16.27 -35.39 24.75
N TRP A 171 15.23 -34.81 25.38
CA TRP A 171 14.40 -33.77 24.77
C TRP A 171 15.22 -32.55 24.36
N LYS A 172 16.17 -32.11 25.21
CA LYS A 172 17.09 -31.00 24.91
C LYS A 172 17.86 -31.20 23.63
N LEU A 173 18.35 -32.42 23.37
CA LEU A 173 19.12 -32.68 22.16
C LEU A 173 18.28 -32.41 20.91
N VAL A 174 17.04 -32.89 20.89
CA VAL A 174 16.09 -32.68 19.78
C VAL A 174 15.72 -31.21 19.65
N SER A 175 15.33 -30.62 20.78
CA SER A 175 15.00 -29.21 20.94
C SER A 175 16.09 -28.31 20.36
N ASN A 176 17.34 -28.49 20.77
CA ASN A 176 18.47 -27.68 20.33
C ASN A 176 18.77 -27.90 18.84
N ALA A 177 18.60 -29.12 18.32
CA ALA A 177 18.76 -29.37 16.89
C ALA A 177 17.70 -28.62 16.06
N VAL A 178 16.44 -28.56 16.54
CA VAL A 178 15.38 -27.76 15.91
C VAL A 178 15.68 -26.26 16.00
N ASP A 179 16.16 -25.78 17.15
CA ASP A 179 16.50 -24.36 17.34
C ASP A 179 17.66 -23.93 16.43
N ASN A 180 18.72 -24.74 16.32
CA ASN A 180 19.82 -24.51 15.37
C ASN A 180 19.31 -24.38 13.92
N ILE A 181 18.28 -25.13 13.55
CA ILE A 181 17.67 -24.99 12.22
C ILE A 181 16.86 -23.70 12.13
N LYS A 182 16.10 -23.35 13.18
CA LYS A 182 15.32 -22.10 13.22
C LYS A 182 16.21 -20.86 13.20
N GLU A 183 17.43 -20.92 13.72
CA GLU A 183 18.38 -19.82 13.64
C GLU A 183 18.69 -19.42 12.20
N TYR A 184 18.52 -20.33 11.22
CA TYR A 184 18.67 -19.99 9.81
C TYR A 184 17.60 -19.00 9.32
N MET A 185 16.49 -18.84 10.06
CA MET A 185 15.44 -17.86 9.79
C MET A 185 15.75 -16.47 10.38
N ASN A 186 16.78 -16.34 11.21
CA ASN A 186 17.13 -15.08 11.84
C ASN A 186 17.95 -14.19 10.90
N ILE A 187 17.71 -12.88 10.97
CA ILE A 187 18.54 -11.86 10.31
C ILE A 187 19.64 -11.47 11.30
N THR A 188 20.90 -11.49 10.85
CA THR A 188 22.06 -11.15 11.68
C THR A 188 22.94 -10.12 10.97
N ALA A 189 23.97 -9.60 11.65
CA ALA A 189 24.93 -8.71 10.99
C ALA A 189 25.74 -9.43 9.89
N GLU A 190 25.97 -10.74 10.05
CA GLU A 190 26.63 -11.60 9.07
C GLU A 190 25.70 -11.92 7.89
N TYR A 191 24.42 -12.13 8.17
CA TYR A 191 23.38 -12.40 7.20
C TYR A 191 22.33 -11.28 7.23
N PRO A 192 22.47 -10.22 6.41
CA PRO A 192 21.50 -9.12 6.34
C PRO A 192 20.16 -9.53 5.69
N CYS A 193 20.06 -10.79 5.30
CA CYS A 193 18.83 -11.54 5.00
C CYS A 193 18.88 -12.84 5.83
N THR A 194 17.82 -13.65 5.88
CA THR A 194 17.89 -14.93 6.62
C THR A 194 19.03 -15.81 6.11
N HIS A 195 19.79 -16.47 6.97
CA HIS A 195 20.85 -17.41 6.54
C HIS A 195 20.29 -18.51 5.61
N LEU A 196 19.02 -18.89 5.79
CA LEU A 196 18.30 -19.80 4.90
C LEU A 196 18.28 -19.34 3.43
N ALA A 197 18.38 -18.04 3.15
CA ALA A 197 18.36 -17.51 1.79
C ALA A 197 19.66 -17.79 1.01
N VAL A 198 20.74 -18.14 1.71
CA VAL A 198 22.08 -18.35 1.11
C VAL A 198 22.69 -19.70 1.41
N CYS A 199 22.19 -20.44 2.41
CA CYS A 199 22.71 -21.77 2.76
C CYS A 199 22.64 -22.76 1.58
N THR A 200 23.55 -23.72 1.57
CA THR A 200 23.60 -24.77 0.56
C THR A 200 22.78 -26.00 0.94
N ARG A 201 22.49 -26.87 -0.02
CA ARG A 201 21.77 -28.12 0.18
C ARG A 201 22.50 -29.02 1.18
N SER A 202 23.82 -29.14 1.07
CA SER A 202 24.62 -29.97 1.98
C SER A 202 24.65 -29.42 3.40
N GLU A 203 24.69 -28.10 3.55
CA GLU A 203 24.63 -27.46 4.85
C GLU A 203 23.30 -27.76 5.57
N MET A 204 22.18 -27.54 4.88
CA MET A 204 20.87 -27.84 5.46
C MET A 204 20.66 -29.34 5.69
N PHE A 205 21.13 -30.18 4.76
CA PHE A 205 21.13 -31.63 4.93
C PHE A 205 21.83 -32.04 6.23
N ASN A 206 23.02 -31.51 6.51
CA ASN A 206 23.76 -31.81 7.74
C ASN A 206 22.98 -31.39 9.00
N ASN A 207 22.28 -30.26 8.98
CA ASN A 207 21.45 -29.84 10.10
C ASN A 207 20.23 -30.75 10.30
N ILE A 208 19.59 -31.19 9.21
CA ILE A 208 18.51 -32.19 9.28
C ILE A 208 19.03 -33.53 9.83
N GLN A 209 20.23 -33.97 9.44
CA GLN A 209 20.82 -35.20 10.00
C GLN A 209 21.11 -35.07 11.49
N LYS A 210 21.64 -33.93 11.96
CA LYS A 210 21.79 -33.67 13.41
C LYS A 210 20.47 -33.75 14.15
N TYR A 211 19.38 -33.22 13.57
CA TYR A 211 18.03 -33.37 14.10
C TYR A 211 17.61 -34.83 14.17
N TYR A 212 17.82 -35.62 13.11
CA TYR A 212 17.50 -37.05 13.10
C TYR A 212 18.32 -37.86 14.09
N GLU A 213 19.60 -37.56 14.27
CA GLU A 213 20.46 -38.18 15.28
C GLU A 213 20.01 -37.83 16.71
N ALA A 214 19.57 -36.59 16.93
CA ALA A 214 19.02 -36.18 18.21
C ALA A 214 17.69 -36.88 18.50
N TYR A 215 16.84 -37.01 17.48
CA TYR A 215 15.56 -37.71 17.57
C TYR A 215 15.76 -39.18 17.96
N ASP A 216 16.74 -39.87 17.37
CA ASP A 216 17.05 -41.27 17.72
C ASP A 216 17.60 -41.45 19.14
N LYS A 217 18.09 -40.36 19.75
CA LYS A 217 18.58 -40.35 21.13
C LYS A 217 17.48 -40.03 22.15
N LEU A 218 16.23 -39.83 21.71
CA LEU A 218 15.09 -39.68 22.62
C LEU A 218 14.96 -40.88 23.55
N PHE A 219 14.89 -40.60 24.85
CA PHE A 219 14.78 -41.62 25.88
C PHE A 219 13.46 -41.46 26.61
N ALA A 220 12.63 -42.49 26.61
CA ALA A 220 11.30 -42.44 27.23
C ALA A 220 11.41 -42.18 28.74
N PHE A 221 10.61 -41.24 29.23
CA PHE A 221 10.47 -40.97 30.66
C PHE A 221 9.45 -41.91 31.30
N THR A 222 9.83 -42.54 32.41
CA THR A 222 9.01 -43.57 33.09
C THR A 222 8.39 -43.10 34.41
N GLY A 223 8.68 -41.88 34.84
CA GLY A 223 8.12 -41.29 36.07
C GLY A 223 6.78 -40.58 35.84
N ASP A 224 6.42 -39.70 36.78
CA ASP A 224 5.22 -38.86 36.68
C ASP A 224 5.37 -37.84 35.52
N LYS A 225 4.59 -38.06 34.46
CA LYS A 225 4.61 -37.23 33.25
C LYS A 225 4.20 -35.78 33.51
N GLU A 226 3.29 -35.53 34.47
CA GLU A 226 2.89 -34.17 34.80
C GLU A 226 4.06 -33.44 35.47
N VAL A 227 4.75 -34.09 36.41
CA VAL A 227 5.97 -33.55 37.02
C VAL A 227 7.05 -33.31 35.95
N ASN A 228 7.24 -34.24 35.03
CA ASN A 228 8.23 -34.09 33.94
C ASN A 228 7.90 -32.94 33.00
N LYS A 229 6.62 -32.77 32.63
CA LYS A 229 6.13 -31.65 31.82
C LYS A 229 6.52 -30.31 32.43
N TYR A 230 6.16 -30.08 33.70
CA TYR A 230 6.43 -28.81 34.36
C TYR A 230 7.91 -28.60 34.68
N ARG A 231 8.65 -29.67 34.95
CA ARG A 231 10.11 -29.60 35.11
C ARG A 231 10.80 -29.25 33.78
N GLY A 232 10.28 -29.75 32.66
CA GLY A 232 10.70 -29.34 31.31
C GLY A 232 10.43 -27.86 31.03
N LEU A 233 9.24 -27.36 31.39
CA LEU A 233 8.94 -25.93 31.29
C LEU A 233 9.88 -25.08 32.17
N LEU A 234 10.14 -25.51 33.41
CA LEU A 234 11.09 -24.84 34.29
C LEU A 234 12.51 -24.82 33.72
N TYR A 235 12.92 -25.90 33.05
CA TYR A 235 14.18 -25.90 32.30
C TYR A 235 14.19 -24.84 31.19
N ASP A 236 13.17 -24.79 30.34
CA ASP A 236 13.12 -23.83 29.23
C ASP A 236 13.23 -22.38 29.72
N VAL A 237 12.65 -22.10 30.89
CA VAL A 237 12.65 -20.77 31.53
C VAL A 237 14.00 -20.40 32.10
N LEU A 238 14.67 -21.36 32.74
CA LEU A 238 15.97 -21.15 33.36
C LEU A 238 17.10 -21.11 32.35
N TYR A 239 16.97 -21.81 31.20
CA TYR A 239 18.13 -22.13 30.37
C TYR A 239 17.95 -21.96 28.85
N ARG A 240 16.73 -21.81 28.31
CA ARG A 240 16.51 -21.86 26.84
C ARG A 240 15.90 -20.59 26.24
N LYS A 241 14.98 -19.92 26.94
CA LYS A 241 14.22 -18.79 26.37
C LYS A 241 15.02 -17.49 26.25
N TYR A 242 16.15 -17.42 26.93
CA TYR A 242 17.13 -16.35 26.78
C TYR A 242 18.43 -17.07 26.50
N ASP A 243 19.10 -16.79 25.38
CA ASP A 243 20.44 -17.30 25.00
C ASP A 243 21.55 -16.83 25.96
N TYR A 244 21.19 -16.65 27.23
CA TYR A 244 21.93 -15.98 28.25
C TYR A 244 21.71 -16.75 29.56
N THR A 245 22.80 -17.27 30.10
CA THR A 245 22.96 -17.58 31.53
C THR A 245 22.57 -16.39 32.41
N PHE A 246 22.36 -16.60 33.70
CA PHE A 246 22.11 -15.48 34.64
C PHE A 246 23.18 -14.39 34.51
N GLU A 247 24.45 -14.80 34.38
CA GLU A 247 25.61 -13.95 34.21
C GLU A 247 25.58 -13.17 32.89
N GLU A 248 25.13 -13.82 31.81
CA GLU A 248 24.97 -13.18 30.52
C GLU A 248 23.77 -12.22 30.50
N GLN A 249 22.63 -12.58 31.11
CA GLN A 249 21.47 -11.70 31.26
C GLN A 249 21.88 -10.44 32.03
N TYR A 250 22.68 -10.59 33.08
CA TYR A 250 23.28 -9.49 33.83
C TYR A 250 24.26 -8.65 32.99
N SER A 251 25.08 -9.30 32.15
CA SER A 251 26.06 -8.61 31.28
C SER A 251 25.41 -7.82 30.13
N VAL A 252 24.33 -8.33 29.54
CA VAL A 252 23.56 -7.65 28.48
C VAL A 252 22.77 -6.47 29.04
N MET A 253 22.51 -6.47 30.34
CA MET A 253 21.91 -5.34 31.06
C MET A 253 22.89 -4.20 31.37
N ASP A 254 24.17 -4.30 30.96
CA ASP A 254 25.24 -3.27 31.10
C ASP A 254 25.24 -2.56 32.47
N VAL A 255 24.91 -3.30 33.53
CA VAL A 255 24.81 -2.74 34.88
C VAL A 255 26.20 -2.71 35.49
N THR A 256 26.88 -1.59 35.37
CA THR A 256 28.08 -1.31 36.15
C THR A 256 27.72 -1.02 37.62
N LYS A 257 27.25 -2.08 38.33
CA LYS A 257 27.06 -2.35 39.79
C LYS A 257 25.98 -1.55 40.59
N THR A 258 25.38 -2.05 41.68
CA THR A 258 25.80 -3.00 42.75
C THR A 258 24.86 -4.20 42.97
N GLU A 259 25.43 -5.34 43.36
CA GLU A 259 24.77 -6.61 43.74
C GLU A 259 23.84 -6.50 44.98
N ASP A 260 23.62 -5.28 45.49
CA ASP A 260 23.04 -5.00 46.81
C ASP A 260 21.63 -4.37 46.74
N CYS A 261 21.08 -4.08 45.55
CA CYS A 261 19.76 -3.46 45.47
C CYS A 261 18.66 -4.49 45.82
N PRO A 262 17.59 -4.12 46.56
CA PRO A 262 16.56 -5.07 47.00
C PRO A 262 15.88 -5.83 45.86
N ALA A 263 15.65 -5.18 44.72
CA ALA A 263 15.04 -5.81 43.55
C ALA A 263 15.96 -6.86 42.90
N PHE A 264 17.28 -6.60 42.86
CA PHE A 264 18.28 -7.56 42.39
C PHE A 264 18.38 -8.77 43.32
N ILE A 265 18.47 -8.53 44.64
CA ILE A 265 18.51 -9.61 45.62
C ILE A 265 17.24 -10.48 45.50
N ALA A 266 16.06 -9.86 45.41
CA ALA A 266 14.81 -10.59 45.24
C ALA A 266 14.77 -11.42 43.95
N PHE A 267 15.27 -10.87 42.84
CA PHE A 267 15.35 -11.59 41.57
C PHE A 267 16.35 -12.75 41.62
N ARG A 268 17.57 -12.51 42.10
CA ARG A 268 18.60 -13.54 42.28
C ARG A 268 18.11 -14.67 43.18
N ASP A 269 17.56 -14.33 44.35
CA ASP A 269 17.06 -15.32 45.32
C ASP A 269 15.90 -16.13 44.72
N PHE A 270 15.05 -15.52 43.87
CA PHE A 270 14.03 -16.23 43.12
C PHE A 270 14.62 -17.20 42.10
N VAL A 271 15.60 -16.78 41.29
CA VAL A 271 16.29 -17.63 40.30
C VAL A 271 17.00 -18.80 40.99
N ASP A 272 17.72 -18.54 42.08
CA ASP A 272 18.42 -19.57 42.87
C ASP A 272 17.44 -20.58 43.45
N LYS A 273 16.31 -20.12 43.99
CA LYS A 273 15.23 -21.00 44.45
C LYS A 273 14.69 -21.87 43.31
N CYS A 274 14.47 -21.29 42.13
CA CYS A 274 14.00 -22.03 40.96
C CYS A 274 15.01 -23.10 40.50
N ARG A 275 16.31 -22.79 40.52
CA ARG A 275 17.39 -23.74 40.20
C ARG A 275 17.44 -24.89 41.21
N GLN A 276 17.33 -24.58 42.51
CA GLN A 276 17.27 -25.60 43.56
C GLN A 276 16.07 -26.54 43.38
N VAL A 277 14.88 -26.00 43.08
CA VAL A 277 13.68 -26.80 42.80
C VAL A 277 13.86 -27.67 41.55
N TYR A 278 14.52 -27.15 40.51
CA TYR A 278 14.79 -27.92 39.29
C TYR A 278 15.77 -29.09 39.53
N GLU A 279 16.83 -28.86 40.31
CA GLU A 279 17.86 -29.86 40.62
C GLU A 279 17.38 -30.92 41.63
N ASP A 280 16.40 -30.60 42.47
CA ASP A 280 15.82 -31.53 43.42
C ASP A 280 14.90 -32.54 42.73
N THR A 281 15.39 -33.77 42.55
CA THR A 281 14.61 -34.90 41.99
C THR A 281 13.36 -35.26 42.80
N SER A 282 13.27 -34.84 44.06
CA SER A 282 12.13 -35.06 44.96
C SER A 282 11.16 -33.87 45.04
N ALA A 283 11.42 -32.78 44.32
CA ALA A 283 10.54 -31.61 44.30
C ALA A 283 9.11 -31.98 43.88
N THR A 284 8.15 -31.50 44.68
CA THR A 284 6.72 -31.64 44.43
C THR A 284 6.29 -30.82 43.21
N LEU A 285 5.16 -31.22 42.61
CA LEU A 285 4.55 -30.50 41.50
C LEU A 285 4.25 -29.04 41.87
N GLU A 286 3.79 -28.78 43.09
CA GLU A 286 3.48 -27.45 43.62
C GLU A 286 4.74 -26.59 43.75
N GLN A 287 5.87 -27.17 44.18
CA GLN A 287 7.15 -26.46 44.24
C GLN A 287 7.62 -26.05 42.84
N ILE A 288 7.51 -26.94 41.86
CA ILE A 288 7.86 -26.64 40.46
C ILE A 288 6.91 -25.58 39.88
N LYS A 289 5.60 -25.71 40.12
CA LYS A 289 4.59 -24.75 39.67
C LYS A 289 4.81 -23.36 40.29
N ALA A 290 5.28 -23.26 41.54
CA ALA A 290 5.56 -21.98 42.18
C ALA A 290 6.69 -21.16 41.50
N CYS A 291 7.61 -21.85 40.80
CA CYS A 291 8.68 -21.26 40.01
C CYS A 291 8.23 -20.75 38.63
N LEU A 292 7.01 -21.10 38.23
CA LEU A 292 6.43 -20.77 36.93
C LEU A 292 5.21 -19.85 37.14
N ASP A 293 4.89 -19.00 36.16
CA ASP A 293 3.63 -18.25 36.18
C ASP A 293 2.60 -19.03 35.36
N ILE A 294 2.02 -20.03 36.02
CA ILE A 294 1.08 -20.95 35.41
C ILE A 294 -0.30 -20.56 35.91
N ASP A 295 -0.91 -19.64 35.19
CA ASP A 295 -2.33 -19.39 35.38
C ASP A 295 -3.15 -20.42 34.58
N PRO A 296 -4.18 -21.02 35.20
CA PRO A 296 -5.20 -21.75 34.46
C PRO A 296 -5.97 -20.76 33.59
N TRP A 297 -6.20 -21.09 32.32
CA TRP A 297 -7.07 -20.35 31.43
C TRP A 297 -8.28 -21.21 31.06
N TYR A 298 -9.45 -20.60 31.03
CA TYR A 298 -10.67 -21.26 30.56
C TYR A 298 -10.82 -21.10 29.06
N THR A 299 -11.29 -22.16 28.41
CA THR A 299 -11.82 -22.05 27.04
C THR A 299 -13.26 -21.61 27.12
N VAL A 300 -13.57 -20.46 26.51
CA VAL A 300 -14.91 -19.90 26.41
C VAL A 300 -15.43 -20.13 25.00
N LYS A 301 -16.65 -20.64 24.90
CA LYS A 301 -17.36 -20.84 23.65
C LYS A 301 -18.75 -20.21 23.75
N ASN A 302 -18.93 -19.13 23.01
CA ASN A 302 -20.24 -18.50 22.83
C ASN A 302 -20.74 -18.72 21.40
N ASN A 303 -21.92 -18.18 21.05
CA ASN A 303 -22.56 -18.42 19.75
C ASN A 303 -21.72 -17.93 18.56
N ASP A 304 -20.86 -16.92 18.76
CA ASP A 304 -20.16 -16.22 17.68
C ASP A 304 -18.64 -16.48 17.65
N SER A 305 -18.07 -17.07 18.71
CA SER A 305 -16.62 -17.23 18.83
C SER A 305 -16.18 -18.31 19.84
N THR A 306 -14.93 -18.75 19.72
CA THR A 306 -14.23 -19.55 20.73
C THR A 306 -12.92 -18.84 21.05
N TYR A 307 -12.68 -18.57 22.33
CA TYR A 307 -11.47 -17.89 22.80
C TYR A 307 -11.03 -18.44 24.16
N ILE A 308 -9.82 -18.09 24.59
CA ILE A 308 -9.27 -18.45 25.90
C ILE A 308 -9.12 -17.19 26.76
N ILE A 309 -9.29 -17.33 28.08
CA ILE A 309 -9.24 -16.22 29.05
C ILE A 309 -8.63 -16.70 30.37
N LYS A 310 -7.87 -15.85 31.08
CA LYS A 310 -7.33 -16.19 32.41
C LYS A 310 -8.48 -16.60 33.34
N LYS A 311 -8.30 -17.68 34.12
CA LYS A 311 -9.32 -18.17 35.05
C LYS A 311 -9.80 -17.08 36.00
N THR A 312 -8.87 -16.32 36.59
CA THR A 312 -9.18 -15.22 37.51
C THR A 312 -10.00 -14.11 36.83
N GLU A 313 -9.69 -13.79 35.58
CA GLU A 313 -10.45 -12.84 34.77
C GLU A 313 -11.85 -13.37 34.42
N ALA A 314 -11.95 -14.64 34.03
CA ALA A 314 -13.22 -15.29 33.75
C ALA A 314 -14.10 -15.38 35.00
N GLU A 315 -13.55 -15.75 36.16
CA GLU A 315 -14.26 -15.77 37.44
C GLU A 315 -14.76 -14.36 37.81
N ALA A 316 -13.94 -13.32 37.59
CA ALA A 316 -14.35 -11.94 37.81
C ALA A 316 -15.49 -11.52 36.85
N ARG A 317 -15.41 -11.92 35.57
CA ARG A 317 -16.45 -11.65 34.56
C ARG A 317 -17.72 -12.48 34.76
N ILE A 318 -17.63 -13.63 35.41
CA ILE A 318 -18.82 -14.39 35.84
C ILE A 318 -19.46 -13.67 37.03
N ALA A 319 -18.66 -13.22 37.98
CA ALA A 319 -19.14 -12.51 39.16
C ALA A 319 -19.81 -11.17 38.83
N ASP A 320 -19.36 -10.46 37.79
CA ASP A 320 -19.96 -9.20 37.32
C ASP A 320 -21.08 -9.39 36.27
N GLY A 321 -21.33 -10.63 35.83
CA GLY A 321 -22.35 -10.98 34.84
C GLY A 321 -21.96 -10.71 33.38
N ALA A 322 -20.71 -10.34 33.08
CA ALA A 322 -20.20 -10.15 31.73
C ALA A 322 -19.80 -11.44 30.99
N LEU A 323 -19.90 -12.61 31.66
CA LEU A 323 -19.67 -13.94 31.11
C LEU A 323 -20.61 -14.95 31.78
N ASN A 324 -21.26 -15.84 31.01
CA ASN A 324 -22.04 -16.93 31.61
C ASN A 324 -21.12 -18.11 31.91
N GLU A 325 -21.29 -18.73 33.08
CA GLU A 325 -20.54 -19.94 33.46
C GLU A 325 -20.75 -21.10 32.47
N SER A 326 -21.93 -21.19 31.86
CA SER A 326 -22.26 -22.16 30.81
C SER A 326 -21.46 -21.98 29.52
N ASP A 327 -20.86 -20.81 29.31
CA ASP A 327 -20.02 -20.54 28.14
C ASP A 327 -18.61 -21.11 28.34
N ILE A 328 -18.24 -21.55 29.55
CA ILE A 328 -16.96 -22.24 29.81
C ILE A 328 -17.08 -23.71 29.38
N VAL A 329 -16.18 -24.12 28.49
CA VAL A 329 -16.13 -25.50 27.98
C VAL A 329 -15.77 -26.48 29.10
N MET A 330 -16.44 -27.62 29.13
CA MET A 330 -16.16 -28.72 30.07
C MET A 330 -15.23 -29.75 29.43
N LYS A 331 -14.37 -30.40 30.23
CA LYS A 331 -13.65 -31.61 29.81
C LYS A 331 -14.64 -32.73 29.53
N THR A 332 -14.28 -33.60 28.60
CA THR A 332 -15.03 -34.81 28.28
C THR A 332 -14.23 -36.06 28.63
N ASP A 333 -14.91 -37.13 29.07
CA ASP A 333 -14.32 -38.46 29.21
C ASP A 333 -14.02 -39.10 27.83
N GLU A 334 -13.44 -40.30 27.83
CA GLU A 334 -13.12 -41.05 26.60
C GLU A 334 -14.37 -41.39 25.75
N SER A 335 -15.57 -41.31 26.33
CA SER A 335 -16.85 -41.54 25.67
C SER A 335 -17.52 -40.23 25.21
N GLY A 336 -16.88 -39.08 25.42
CA GLY A 336 -17.40 -37.76 25.05
C GLY A 336 -18.35 -37.12 26.07
N ASN A 337 -18.52 -37.70 27.26
CA ASN A 337 -19.41 -37.13 28.28
C ASN A 337 -18.69 -36.08 29.13
N PRO A 338 -19.35 -34.96 29.51
CA PRO A 338 -18.75 -33.96 30.38
C PRO A 338 -18.33 -34.55 31.74
N THR A 339 -17.09 -34.32 32.17
CA THR A 339 -16.54 -34.88 33.40
C THR A 339 -16.91 -34.08 34.66
N GLY A 340 -17.59 -32.94 34.51
CA GLY A 340 -17.81 -31.99 35.61
C GLY A 340 -16.62 -31.08 35.91
N GLU A 341 -15.50 -31.23 35.20
CA GLU A 341 -14.37 -30.30 35.26
C GLU A 341 -14.38 -29.37 34.05
N HIS A 342 -14.00 -28.10 34.25
CA HIS A 342 -13.78 -27.18 33.13
C HIS A 342 -12.55 -27.58 32.32
N LEU A 343 -12.62 -27.35 31.00
CA LEU A 343 -11.48 -27.46 30.09
C LEU A 343 -10.54 -26.29 30.35
N THR A 344 -9.52 -26.56 31.15
CA THR A 344 -8.47 -25.62 31.50
C THR A 344 -7.25 -25.84 30.61
N THR A 345 -6.85 -24.79 29.91
CA THR A 345 -5.54 -24.73 29.25
C THR A 345 -4.60 -24.00 30.19
N TYR A 346 -3.47 -24.61 30.52
CA TYR A 346 -2.43 -23.90 31.26
C TYR A 346 -1.61 -23.10 30.26
N VAL A 347 -1.82 -21.78 30.23
CA VAL A 347 -0.99 -20.88 29.45
C VAL A 347 0.17 -20.49 30.35
N TYR A 348 1.37 -20.84 29.91
CA TYR A 348 2.59 -20.44 30.59
C TYR A 348 2.91 -18.98 30.25
N GLU A 349 2.75 -18.08 31.21
CA GLU A 349 3.37 -16.76 31.14
C GLU A 349 4.73 -16.82 31.83
N ASN A 350 5.69 -16.04 31.30
CA ASN A 350 7.04 -16.12 31.83
C ASN A 350 7.15 -15.28 33.09
N LYS A 351 7.00 -15.87 34.27
CA LYS A 351 7.22 -15.16 35.56
C LYS A 351 8.55 -14.41 35.57
N MET A 352 9.57 -15.01 34.97
CA MET A 352 10.89 -14.41 34.82
C MET A 352 10.83 -13.09 34.02
N ASN A 353 10.01 -12.98 32.96
CA ASN A 353 9.83 -11.72 32.23
C ASN A 353 9.26 -10.62 33.13
N GLU A 354 8.29 -10.94 33.97
CA GLU A 354 7.71 -9.95 34.87
C GLU A 354 8.73 -9.48 35.89
N TYR A 355 9.49 -10.39 36.52
CA TYR A 355 10.56 -10.01 37.43
C TYR A 355 11.69 -9.22 36.74
N ILE A 356 12.09 -9.60 35.52
CA ILE A 356 13.06 -8.84 34.70
C ILE A 356 12.50 -7.46 34.39
N GLN A 357 11.23 -7.36 34.02
CA GLN A 357 10.59 -6.10 33.69
C GLN A 357 10.45 -5.21 34.93
N ASN A 358 10.03 -5.76 36.07
CA ASN A 358 9.96 -5.05 37.35
C ASN A 358 11.35 -4.59 37.81
N PHE A 359 12.38 -5.40 37.61
CA PHE A 359 13.76 -5.03 37.86
C PHE A 359 14.21 -3.88 36.94
N ARG A 360 13.97 -3.97 35.63
CA ARG A 360 14.22 -2.88 34.67
C ARG A 360 13.47 -1.60 35.07
N ASP A 361 12.19 -1.71 35.38
CA ASP A 361 11.34 -0.59 35.80
C ASP A 361 11.79 0.00 37.15
N SER A 362 12.53 -0.75 37.97
CA SER A 362 13.16 -0.26 39.21
C SER A 362 14.52 0.41 38.99
N LEU A 363 15.20 0.10 37.88
CA LEU A 363 16.50 0.66 37.52
C LEU A 363 16.40 1.92 36.64
N PHE A 364 15.34 2.03 35.83
CA PHE A 364 15.10 3.16 34.93
C PHE A 364 13.90 4.00 35.39
N LEU A 365 13.83 5.25 34.95
CA LEU A 365 12.61 6.05 35.10
C LEU A 365 11.46 5.32 34.38
N GLY A 366 10.50 4.82 35.17
CA GLY A 366 9.56 3.77 34.75
C GLY A 366 8.71 4.09 33.51
N LYS A 367 8.00 3.06 33.03
CA LYS A 367 7.17 3.04 31.79
C LYS A 367 6.34 4.31 31.51
N TRP A 368 5.85 5.00 32.55
CA TRP A 368 5.13 6.26 32.41
C TRP A 368 5.99 7.37 31.78
N TYR A 369 7.25 7.51 32.20
CA TYR A 369 8.18 8.51 31.66
C TYR A 369 8.53 8.21 30.19
N ILE A 370 8.76 6.95 29.84
CA ILE A 370 8.96 6.49 28.45
C ILE A 370 7.76 6.86 27.56
N SER A 371 6.53 6.68 28.05
CA SER A 371 5.33 6.99 27.26
C SER A 371 5.19 8.48 26.90
N GLN A 372 5.68 9.38 27.76
CA GLN A 372 5.59 10.83 27.55
C GLN A 372 6.51 11.32 26.42
N LYS A 373 7.72 10.74 26.28
CA LYS A 373 8.66 11.13 25.21
C LYS A 373 8.17 10.69 23.83
N ASP A 374 7.59 9.49 23.74
CA ASP A 374 7.18 8.91 22.46
C ASP A 374 5.95 9.60 21.89
N SER A 375 5.07 10.12 22.75
CA SER A 375 3.95 10.96 22.33
C SER A 375 4.41 12.24 21.62
N ILE A 376 5.42 12.91 22.17
CA ILE A 376 5.98 14.15 21.57
C ILE A 376 6.73 13.81 20.28
N TYR A 377 7.55 12.77 20.25
CA TYR A 377 8.26 12.33 19.04
C TYR A 377 7.31 11.96 17.90
N ASN A 378 6.30 11.12 18.16
CA ASN A 378 5.35 10.70 17.14
C ASN A 378 4.57 11.88 16.56
N LYS A 379 4.18 12.83 17.40
CA LYS A 379 3.57 14.09 16.95
C LYS A 379 4.53 14.89 16.07
N SER A 380 5.79 15.03 16.46
CA SER A 380 6.81 15.74 15.67
C SER A 380 7.13 15.07 14.34
N VAL A 381 7.15 13.74 14.25
CA VAL A 381 7.35 13.01 12.98
C VAL A 381 6.22 13.33 12.00
N ILE A 382 4.97 13.26 12.47
CA ILE A 382 3.80 13.59 11.65
C ILE A 382 3.89 15.04 11.16
N GLU A 383 4.25 15.97 12.04
CA GLU A 383 4.39 17.38 11.70
C GLU A 383 5.58 17.68 10.77
N TYR A 384 6.69 16.94 10.87
CA TYR A 384 7.82 17.01 9.93
C TYR A 384 7.45 16.55 8.54
N ASN A 385 6.81 15.38 8.45
CA ASN A 385 6.35 14.83 7.17
C ASN A 385 5.30 15.74 6.50
N ASN A 386 4.56 16.51 7.30
CA ASN A 386 3.62 17.53 6.82
C ASN A 386 4.29 18.89 6.53
N GLY A 387 5.63 18.97 6.53
CA GLY A 387 6.39 20.17 6.18
C GLY A 387 6.40 21.28 7.23
N LYS A 388 6.03 20.99 8.50
CA LYS A 388 6.02 21.98 9.60
C LYS A 388 7.38 22.20 10.26
N PHE A 389 8.38 21.37 9.95
CA PHE A 389 9.77 21.58 10.36
C PHE A 389 10.67 21.66 9.12
N THR A 390 11.62 22.58 9.11
CA THR A 390 12.76 22.49 8.19
C THR A 390 13.63 21.29 8.57
N GLU A 391 14.48 20.83 7.66
CA GLU A 391 15.45 19.77 7.96
C GLU A 391 16.36 20.14 9.15
N ASP A 392 16.80 21.40 9.22
CA ASP A 392 17.61 21.91 10.34
C ASP A 392 16.83 21.91 11.67
N ASN A 393 15.56 22.32 11.66
CA ASN A 393 14.71 22.28 12.84
C ASN A 393 14.46 20.83 13.27
N TRP A 394 14.15 19.96 12.32
CA TRP A 394 13.97 18.53 12.57
C TRP A 394 15.21 17.91 13.19
N ASN A 395 16.39 18.20 12.65
CA ASN A 395 17.67 17.74 13.18
C ASN A 395 17.91 18.23 14.61
N THR A 396 17.55 19.48 14.91
CA THR A 396 17.70 20.05 16.26
C THR A 396 16.74 19.39 17.26
N PHE A 397 15.48 19.12 16.87
CA PHE A 397 14.54 18.33 17.67
C PHE A 397 15.06 16.91 17.90
N LEU A 398 15.58 16.26 16.85
CA LEU A 398 16.16 14.92 16.93
C LEU A 398 17.35 14.86 17.88
N MET A 399 18.18 15.90 17.95
CA MET A 399 19.27 15.98 18.92
C MET A 399 18.74 16.07 20.35
N ALA A 400 17.72 16.88 20.62
CA ALA A 400 17.10 16.97 21.94
C ALA A 400 16.39 15.66 22.34
N TYR A 401 15.70 15.00 21.39
CA TYR A 401 15.10 13.69 21.60
C TYR A 401 16.17 12.61 21.88
N LYS A 402 17.29 12.62 21.15
CA LYS A 402 18.43 11.72 21.40
C LYS A 402 19.03 11.94 22.79
N GLN A 403 19.09 13.17 23.28
CA GLN A 403 19.55 13.47 24.64
C GLN A 403 18.60 12.87 25.69
N ILE A 404 17.27 12.99 25.53
CA ILE A 404 16.33 12.29 26.41
C ILE A 404 16.48 10.79 26.32
N ASN A 405 16.60 10.22 25.12
CA ASN A 405 16.80 8.78 24.98
C ASN A 405 18.07 8.32 25.70
N ALA A 406 19.16 9.10 25.62
CA ALA A 406 20.38 8.84 26.38
C ALA A 406 20.15 8.95 27.90
N SER A 407 19.39 9.95 28.36
CA SER A 407 19.02 10.12 29.78
C SER A 407 18.13 8.98 30.30
N VAL A 408 17.13 8.55 29.54
CA VAL A 408 16.25 7.41 29.90
C VAL A 408 17.00 6.09 29.88
N SER A 409 17.96 5.95 28.97
CA SER A 409 18.82 4.77 28.89
C SER A 409 19.95 4.78 29.92
N ASN A 410 20.15 5.91 30.63
CA ASN A 410 21.13 6.04 31.69
C ASN A 410 20.45 5.94 33.06
N TYR A 411 20.63 4.80 33.73
CA TYR A 411 20.07 4.49 35.04
C TYR A 411 20.58 5.40 36.18
N LEU A 412 21.64 6.18 35.95
CA LEU A 412 22.15 7.18 36.89
C LEU A 412 21.48 8.56 36.74
N THR A 413 20.61 8.73 35.74
CA THR A 413 19.88 9.98 35.55
C THR A 413 18.85 10.13 36.65
N ASP A 414 19.05 11.10 37.53
CA ASP A 414 18.04 11.46 38.51
C ASP A 414 16.80 12.08 37.84
N GLU A 415 15.67 12.04 38.55
CA GLU A 415 14.39 12.55 38.05
C GLU A 415 14.47 14.02 37.61
N SER A 416 15.31 14.83 38.26
CA SER A 416 15.47 16.25 37.92
C SER A 416 16.20 16.44 36.58
N ALA A 417 17.24 15.64 36.32
CA ALA A 417 17.97 15.63 35.05
C ALA A 417 17.08 15.14 33.89
N TYR A 418 16.23 14.16 34.13
CA TYR A 418 15.25 13.72 33.14
C TYR A 418 14.16 14.76 32.88
N ILE A 419 13.59 15.36 33.92
CA ILE A 419 12.61 16.45 33.77
C ILE A 419 13.24 17.59 32.97
N ALA A 420 14.49 17.96 33.26
CA ALA A 420 15.21 18.98 32.50
C ALA A 420 15.40 18.58 31.03
N ALA A 421 15.72 17.30 30.74
CA ALA A 421 15.82 16.81 29.38
C ALA A 421 14.47 16.86 28.64
N VAL A 422 13.37 16.45 29.30
CA VAL A 422 11.99 16.56 28.76
C VAL A 422 11.60 17.99 28.48
N GLU A 423 11.88 18.90 29.40
CA GLU A 423 11.63 20.33 29.18
C GLU A 423 12.50 20.87 28.04
N ASN A 424 13.75 20.46 27.89
CA ASN A 424 14.60 20.83 26.75
C ASN A 424 14.04 20.31 25.41
N MET A 425 13.48 19.10 25.35
CA MET A 425 12.83 18.59 24.14
C MET A 425 11.50 19.30 23.86
N LYS A 426 10.70 19.61 24.88
CA LYS A 426 9.48 20.41 24.72
C LYS A 426 9.81 21.81 24.25
N GLU A 427 10.84 22.42 24.80
CA GLU A 427 11.37 23.71 24.39
C GLU A 427 11.86 23.66 22.95
N ALA A 428 12.66 22.65 22.58
CA ALA A 428 13.08 22.41 21.20
C ALA A 428 11.88 22.25 20.25
N TYR A 429 10.92 21.42 20.62
CA TYR A 429 9.67 21.25 19.89
C TYR A 429 8.91 22.58 19.72
N ASN A 430 8.71 23.34 20.81
CA ASN A 430 7.99 24.60 20.80
C ASN A 430 8.72 25.72 20.04
N GLN A 431 10.06 25.72 20.04
CA GLN A 431 10.89 26.65 19.27
C GLN A 431 10.92 26.31 17.77
N MET A 432 10.59 25.07 17.41
CA MET A 432 10.68 24.54 16.05
C MET A 432 9.35 24.39 15.35
N VAL A 433 8.25 24.25 16.11
CA VAL A 433 6.89 24.35 15.58
C VAL A 433 6.77 25.74 15.01
N LEU A 434 6.83 25.82 13.67
CA LEU A 434 6.53 27.06 12.97
C LEU A 434 5.20 27.60 13.51
N PRO A 435 5.05 28.92 13.72
CA PRO A 435 3.77 29.49 14.14
C PRO A 435 2.63 28.97 13.27
N PRO A 436 1.37 28.93 13.76
CA PRO A 436 0.23 28.36 13.04
C PRO A 436 0.04 28.88 11.61
N ASP A 437 0.66 30.02 11.27
CA ASP A 437 0.95 30.48 9.92
C ASP A 437 2.16 29.74 9.30
N VAL A 438 1.97 28.48 8.89
CA VAL A 438 2.90 27.82 7.95
C VAL A 438 3.00 28.70 6.69
N THR A 439 4.16 29.32 6.50
CA THR A 439 4.36 30.35 5.48
C THR A 439 4.19 29.81 4.05
N LYS A 440 3.05 30.11 3.41
CA LYS A 440 2.83 31.07 2.29
C LYS A 440 3.86 31.15 1.12
N LYS A 441 5.00 30.46 1.19
CA LYS A 441 6.08 30.35 0.17
C LYS A 441 6.28 28.93 -0.37
N GLN A 442 5.71 27.90 0.27
CA GLN A 442 5.88 26.50 -0.13
C GLN A 442 5.17 26.15 -1.44
N TYR A 443 4.06 26.81 -1.79
CA TYR A 443 3.35 26.61 -3.07
C TYR A 443 4.19 27.06 -4.27
N TYR A 444 4.96 28.14 -4.11
CA TYR A 444 5.91 28.59 -5.12
C TYR A 444 7.06 27.60 -5.32
N ILE A 445 7.52 26.92 -4.26
CA ILE A 445 8.55 25.88 -4.36
C ILE A 445 8.00 24.66 -5.12
N ALA A 446 6.81 24.17 -4.72
CA ALA A 446 6.15 23.05 -5.40
C ALA A 446 5.85 23.33 -6.88
N TYR A 447 5.53 24.58 -7.21
CA TYR A 447 5.40 25.07 -8.58
C TYR A 447 6.73 25.07 -9.35
N MET A 448 7.80 25.56 -8.73
CA MET A 448 9.13 25.59 -9.35
C MET A 448 9.64 24.17 -9.66
N ASP A 449 9.34 23.20 -8.80
CA ASP A 449 9.65 21.78 -9.03
C ASP A 449 8.94 21.23 -10.27
N ILE A 450 7.66 21.58 -10.48
CA ILE A 450 6.92 21.20 -11.69
C ILE A 450 7.54 21.84 -12.93
N LYS A 451 7.92 23.12 -12.89
CA LYS A 451 8.62 23.76 -14.03
C LYS A 451 9.95 23.12 -14.34
N GLU A 452 10.67 22.67 -13.32
CA GLU A 452 11.92 21.94 -13.52
C GLU A 452 11.68 20.56 -14.13
N TRP A 453 10.60 19.88 -13.74
CA TRP A 453 10.18 18.63 -14.35
C TRP A 453 9.80 18.80 -15.83
N VAL A 454 9.03 19.83 -16.19
CA VAL A 454 8.68 20.16 -17.59
C VAL A 454 9.93 20.35 -18.45
N LYS A 455 10.94 21.07 -17.95
CA LYS A 455 12.21 21.30 -18.67
C LYS A 455 12.97 20.01 -18.96
N LYS A 456 12.85 19.00 -18.09
CA LYS A 456 13.56 17.71 -18.18
C LYS A 456 12.77 16.65 -18.96
N SER A 457 11.48 16.85 -19.16
CA SER A 457 10.58 15.86 -19.75
C SER A 457 10.41 16.08 -21.26
N ASP A 458 10.34 15.00 -22.03
CA ASP A 458 10.00 15.08 -23.45
C ASP A 458 8.49 15.23 -23.60
N MET A 459 8.01 16.48 -23.67
CA MET A 459 6.58 16.76 -23.75
C MET A 459 5.94 16.31 -25.08
N SER A 460 6.73 15.99 -26.11
CA SER A 460 6.22 15.63 -27.44
C SER A 460 5.51 14.28 -27.49
N VAL A 461 5.72 13.44 -26.47
CA VAL A 461 5.10 12.12 -26.35
C VAL A 461 3.66 12.18 -25.85
N TYR A 462 3.17 13.34 -25.41
CA TYR A 462 1.82 13.50 -24.85
C TYR A 462 0.82 14.09 -25.84
N THR A 463 -0.48 13.79 -25.68
CA THR A 463 -1.55 14.27 -26.56
C THR A 463 -1.69 15.78 -26.45
N ASP A 464 -2.07 16.42 -27.56
CA ASP A 464 -2.20 17.88 -27.58
C ASP A 464 -3.31 18.35 -26.63
N ALA A 465 -4.33 17.52 -26.39
CA ALA A 465 -5.42 17.77 -25.46
C ALA A 465 -4.96 17.79 -23.99
N SER A 466 -4.29 16.74 -23.51
CA SER A 466 -3.82 16.69 -22.12
C SER A 466 -2.72 17.72 -21.86
N LEU A 467 -1.86 17.98 -22.85
CA LEU A 467 -0.86 19.05 -22.80
C LEU A 467 -1.50 20.42 -22.69
N ASN A 468 -2.59 20.68 -23.41
CA ASN A 468 -3.27 21.96 -23.36
C ASN A 468 -3.86 22.20 -21.96
N VAL A 469 -4.54 21.21 -21.38
CA VAL A 469 -5.08 21.29 -20.01
C VAL A 469 -3.97 21.58 -18.99
N PHE A 470 -2.88 20.81 -19.04
CA PHE A 470 -1.76 20.99 -18.14
C PHE A 470 -1.08 22.36 -18.27
N ASN A 471 -0.87 22.84 -19.50
CA ASN A 471 -0.30 24.17 -19.75
C ASN A 471 -1.25 25.29 -19.30
N THR A 472 -2.56 25.14 -19.50
CA THR A 472 -3.57 26.08 -19.02
C THR A 472 -3.55 26.17 -17.49
N SER A 473 -3.46 25.05 -16.77
CA SER A 473 -3.35 25.07 -15.30
C SER A 473 -2.10 25.81 -14.81
N ILE A 474 -0.96 25.67 -15.50
CA ILE A 474 0.25 26.42 -15.20
C ILE A 474 0.06 27.91 -15.44
N SER A 475 -0.51 28.31 -16.59
CA SER A 475 -0.74 29.72 -16.92
C SER A 475 -1.70 30.40 -15.95
N VAL A 476 -2.79 29.72 -15.56
CA VAL A 476 -3.75 30.23 -14.56
C VAL A 476 -3.05 30.48 -13.21
N PHE A 477 -2.16 29.59 -12.77
CA PHE A 477 -1.37 29.85 -11.56
C PHE A 477 -0.44 31.05 -11.72
N GLU A 478 0.30 31.17 -12.83
CA GLU A 478 1.24 32.29 -13.04
C GLU A 478 0.53 33.65 -13.06
N GLU A 479 -0.63 33.74 -13.70
CA GLU A 479 -1.43 34.97 -13.77
C GLU A 479 -1.95 35.37 -12.39
N ASN A 480 -2.52 34.42 -11.63
CA ASN A 480 -3.04 34.69 -10.29
C ASN A 480 -1.91 34.98 -9.28
N TYR A 481 -0.75 34.34 -9.44
CA TYR A 481 0.42 34.63 -8.62
C TYR A 481 0.96 36.04 -8.88
N ALA A 482 0.97 36.52 -10.13
CA ALA A 482 1.35 37.88 -10.46
C ALA A 482 0.36 38.92 -9.88
N LEU A 483 -0.94 38.63 -9.91
CA LEU A 483 -1.97 39.47 -9.27
C LEU A 483 -1.78 39.54 -7.75
N TYR A 484 -1.49 38.41 -7.11
CA TYR A 484 -1.17 38.32 -5.69
C TYR A 484 0.09 39.13 -5.34
N GLN A 485 1.17 39.01 -6.13
CA GLN A 485 2.42 39.76 -5.92
C GLN A 485 2.23 41.28 -6.06
N ASN A 486 1.30 41.72 -6.91
CA ASN A 486 0.95 43.13 -7.07
C ASN A 486 -0.01 43.65 -5.97
N GLY A 487 -0.33 42.82 -4.97
CA GLY A 487 -1.15 43.19 -3.82
C GLY A 487 -2.66 43.23 -4.12
N SER A 488 -3.13 42.51 -5.13
CA SER A 488 -4.56 42.35 -5.40
C SER A 488 -5.25 41.68 -4.21
N GLN A 489 -6.30 42.29 -3.66
CA GLN A 489 -7.01 41.75 -2.49
C GLN A 489 -7.91 40.55 -2.80
N ASN A 490 -8.07 40.19 -4.07
CA ASN A 490 -9.00 39.16 -4.52
C ASN A 490 -8.39 37.76 -4.67
N ILE A 491 -7.06 37.65 -4.60
CA ILE A 491 -6.36 36.36 -4.67
C ILE A 491 -5.71 36.12 -3.33
N THR A 492 -6.14 35.07 -2.65
CA THR A 492 -5.58 34.64 -1.38
C THR A 492 -4.48 33.60 -1.60
N GLU A 493 -3.69 33.34 -0.56
CA GLU A 493 -2.65 32.32 -0.62
C GLU A 493 -3.24 30.89 -0.66
N ASP A 494 -4.47 30.70 -0.17
CA ASP A 494 -5.20 29.43 -0.25
C ASP A 494 -5.67 29.15 -1.69
N ASP A 495 -5.98 30.18 -2.45
CA ASP A 495 -6.28 30.06 -3.89
C ASP A 495 -5.03 29.59 -4.64
N LEU A 496 -3.87 30.18 -4.33
CA LEU A 496 -2.58 29.77 -4.89
C LEU A 496 -2.23 28.31 -4.56
N TYR A 497 -2.55 27.83 -3.36
CA TYR A 497 -2.37 26.42 -3.02
C TYR A 497 -3.24 25.50 -3.87
N THR A 498 -4.51 25.87 -4.01
CA THR A 498 -5.50 25.10 -4.77
C THR A 498 -5.07 24.98 -6.23
N PHE A 499 -4.54 26.06 -6.81
CA PHE A 499 -3.96 26.04 -8.17
C PHE A 499 -2.75 25.11 -8.30
N VAL A 500 -1.86 25.03 -7.30
CA VAL A 500 -0.75 24.07 -7.32
C VAL A 500 -1.25 22.62 -7.33
N ILE A 501 -2.27 22.30 -6.54
CA ILE A 501 -2.90 20.96 -6.56
C ILE A 501 -3.46 20.64 -7.95
N TYR A 502 -4.12 21.60 -8.61
CA TYR A 502 -4.59 21.42 -9.98
C TYR A 502 -3.46 21.14 -10.97
N ILE A 503 -2.31 21.81 -10.84
CA ILE A 503 -1.15 21.55 -11.71
C ILE A 503 -0.62 20.13 -11.49
N TYR A 504 -0.52 19.64 -10.24
CA TYR A 504 -0.10 18.27 -9.96
C TYR A 504 -1.07 17.24 -10.54
N ASN A 505 -2.37 17.47 -10.38
CA ASN A 505 -3.38 16.58 -10.94
C ASN A 505 -3.34 16.56 -12.47
N ALA A 506 -3.22 17.72 -13.13
CA ALA A 506 -3.12 17.79 -14.59
C ALA A 506 -1.81 17.19 -15.12
N LYS A 507 -0.70 17.29 -14.36
CA LYS A 507 0.57 16.61 -14.68
C LYS A 507 0.40 15.10 -14.69
N ASP A 508 -0.26 14.56 -13.67
CA ASP A 508 -0.44 13.12 -13.51
C ASP A 508 -1.49 12.56 -14.50
N GLN A 509 -2.22 13.44 -15.19
CA GLN A 509 -3.18 13.15 -16.27
C GLN A 509 -2.61 13.33 -17.69
N LEU A 510 -1.30 13.52 -17.85
CA LEU A 510 -0.70 13.63 -19.18
C LEU A 510 -0.76 12.30 -19.94
N GLU A 511 -1.54 12.27 -21.02
CA GLU A 511 -1.79 11.07 -21.84
C GLU A 511 -0.79 10.96 -22.98
N GLN A 512 -0.23 9.77 -23.23
CA GLN A 512 0.74 9.61 -24.32
C GLN A 512 0.07 9.44 -25.70
N LYS A 513 0.62 10.07 -26.74
CA LYS A 513 0.26 9.84 -28.15
C LYS A 513 0.61 8.39 -28.51
N THR A 514 -0.37 7.48 -28.41
CA THR A 514 -0.17 6.08 -28.81
C THR A 514 -0.68 5.83 -30.23
N THR A 515 0.13 5.08 -30.99
CA THR A 515 -0.22 4.53 -32.32
C THR A 515 -0.99 3.22 -32.17
N GLN A 516 -2.20 3.20 -32.77
CA GLN A 516 -3.07 2.06 -33.12
C GLN A 516 -3.62 1.16 -31.98
N ILE A 517 -4.95 1.11 -31.90
CA ILE A 517 -5.78 0.35 -30.94
C ILE A 517 -6.63 -0.69 -31.72
N PRO A 518 -6.85 -1.92 -31.24
CA PRO A 518 -7.81 -2.87 -31.82
C PRO A 518 -9.24 -2.71 -31.27
N GLU A 519 -10.25 -2.92 -32.13
CA GLU A 519 -11.70 -2.76 -31.87
C GLU A 519 -12.26 -3.64 -30.73
N ILE A 520 -12.99 -3.03 -29.80
CA ILE A 520 -13.90 -3.70 -28.85
C ILE A 520 -15.21 -4.01 -29.60
N ASP A 521 -15.90 -5.11 -29.28
CA ASP A 521 -17.23 -5.31 -29.85
C ASP A 521 -18.19 -4.22 -29.34
N PHE A 522 -18.96 -3.67 -30.27
CA PHE A 522 -19.76 -2.47 -30.05
C PHE A 522 -20.79 -2.63 -28.92
N GLU A 523 -21.29 -3.85 -28.69
CA GLU A 523 -22.26 -4.11 -27.63
C GLU A 523 -21.66 -3.99 -26.24
N SER A 524 -20.48 -4.58 -26.02
CA SER A 524 -19.80 -4.46 -24.72
C SER A 524 -19.42 -3.00 -24.42
N PHE A 525 -19.14 -2.21 -25.46
CA PHE A 525 -18.88 -0.78 -25.32
C PHE A 525 -20.14 -0.03 -24.89
N VAL A 526 -21.27 -0.20 -25.58
CA VAL A 526 -22.53 0.50 -25.30
C VAL A 526 -23.09 0.16 -23.91
N ASN A 527 -23.02 -1.11 -23.48
CA ASN A 527 -23.50 -1.51 -22.13
C ASN A 527 -22.73 -0.82 -20.99
N LYS A 528 -21.44 -0.54 -21.18
CA LYS A 528 -20.64 0.24 -20.21
C LYS A 528 -21.03 1.71 -20.20
N MET A 529 -21.37 2.26 -21.37
CA MET A 529 -21.82 3.64 -21.51
C MET A 529 -23.19 3.88 -20.88
N GLN A 530 -24.05 2.86 -20.80
CA GLN A 530 -25.30 2.96 -20.05
C GLN A 530 -25.07 3.16 -18.55
N ILE A 531 -24.11 2.45 -17.97
CA ILE A 531 -23.74 2.61 -16.55
C ILE A 531 -23.24 4.03 -16.28
N TYR A 532 -22.40 4.55 -17.19
CA TYR A 532 -21.93 5.94 -17.13
C TYR A 532 -23.08 6.94 -17.15
N ILE A 533 -24.05 6.78 -18.05
CA ILE A 533 -25.24 7.63 -18.11
C ILE A 533 -26.08 7.55 -16.83
N ASP A 534 -26.23 6.36 -16.24
CA ASP A 534 -26.98 6.19 -14.98
C ASP A 534 -26.35 6.97 -13.83
N GLU A 535 -25.01 7.05 -13.77
CA GLU A 535 -24.28 7.87 -12.81
C GLU A 535 -24.37 9.37 -13.12
N GLU A 536 -24.24 9.76 -14.39
CA GLU A 536 -24.37 11.15 -14.81
C GLU A 536 -25.80 11.69 -14.64
N ASN A 537 -26.84 10.85 -14.72
CA ASN A 537 -28.22 11.25 -14.40
C ASN A 537 -28.30 11.85 -12.99
N TYR A 538 -27.58 11.28 -12.02
CA TYR A 538 -27.57 11.79 -10.64
C TYR A 538 -26.97 13.21 -10.56
N ILE A 539 -25.88 13.46 -11.28
CA ILE A 539 -25.20 14.75 -11.33
C ILE A 539 -26.07 15.79 -12.05
N TYR A 540 -26.66 15.39 -13.17
CA TYR A 540 -27.61 16.20 -13.92
C TYR A 540 -28.80 16.62 -13.06
N ASP A 541 -29.41 15.68 -12.31
CA ASP A 541 -30.52 15.96 -11.39
C ASP A 541 -30.10 16.90 -10.25
N GLU A 542 -28.88 16.76 -9.73
CA GLU A 542 -28.35 17.66 -8.70
C GLU A 542 -28.20 19.09 -9.25
N PHE A 543 -27.61 19.28 -10.43
CA PHE A 543 -27.50 20.60 -11.05
C PHE A 543 -28.87 21.19 -11.39
N ASN A 544 -29.80 20.39 -11.90
CA ASN A 544 -31.16 20.83 -12.22
C ASN A 544 -31.89 21.30 -10.95
N SER A 545 -31.74 20.58 -9.83
CA SER A 545 -32.30 20.99 -8.54
C SER A 545 -31.71 22.32 -8.03
N TRP A 546 -30.45 22.62 -8.36
CA TRP A 546 -29.82 23.87 -7.93
C TRP A 546 -30.29 25.06 -8.74
N VAL A 547 -30.56 24.88 -10.03
CA VAL A 547 -31.12 25.93 -10.88
C VAL A 547 -32.52 26.32 -10.40
N GLU A 548 -33.28 25.36 -9.86
CA GLU A 548 -34.61 25.61 -9.28
C GLU A 548 -34.56 26.29 -7.90
N VAL A 549 -33.52 26.05 -7.10
CA VAL A 549 -33.45 26.47 -5.68
C VAL A 549 -32.51 27.66 -5.43
N LYS A 550 -31.53 27.91 -6.31
CA LYS A 550 -30.53 28.99 -6.19
C LYS A 550 -30.65 29.99 -7.34
N GLU A 551 -30.38 31.26 -7.07
CA GLU A 551 -30.33 32.29 -8.13
C GLU A 551 -29.07 32.13 -8.98
N PHE A 552 -29.17 31.33 -10.06
CA PHE A 552 -28.14 31.31 -11.10
C PHE A 552 -28.17 32.62 -11.88
N ASN A 553 -27.00 33.19 -12.15
CA ASN A 553 -26.87 34.31 -13.07
C ASN A 553 -27.07 33.86 -14.54
N ASP A 554 -27.18 34.81 -15.46
CA ASP A 554 -27.53 34.51 -16.86
C ASP A 554 -26.48 33.60 -17.55
N ILE A 555 -25.20 33.76 -17.21
CA ILE A 555 -24.09 32.95 -17.75
C ILE A 555 -24.16 31.52 -17.20
N GLN A 556 -24.43 31.35 -15.91
CA GLN A 556 -24.58 30.03 -15.29
C GLN A 556 -25.80 29.29 -15.84
N LYS A 557 -26.89 30.00 -16.13
CA LYS A 557 -28.06 29.44 -16.80
C LYS A 557 -27.75 29.03 -18.23
N GLU A 558 -27.03 29.87 -18.97
CA GLU A 558 -26.59 29.56 -20.33
C GLU A 558 -25.68 28.33 -20.36
N CYS A 559 -24.65 28.27 -19.50
CA CYS A 559 -23.78 27.10 -19.39
C CYS A 559 -24.55 25.85 -18.94
N PHE A 560 -25.56 25.99 -18.06
CA PHE A 560 -26.38 24.86 -17.64
C PHE A 560 -27.25 24.34 -18.77
N GLU A 561 -27.85 25.22 -19.57
CA GLU A 561 -28.63 24.79 -20.74
C GLU A 561 -27.76 24.13 -21.81
N VAL A 562 -26.52 24.59 -22.00
CA VAL A 562 -25.55 23.91 -22.89
C VAL A 562 -25.16 22.53 -22.34
N TYR A 563 -24.82 22.42 -21.04
CA TYR A 563 -24.56 21.14 -20.39
C TYR A 563 -25.74 20.18 -20.54
N LYS A 564 -26.95 20.66 -20.27
CA LYS A 564 -28.18 19.90 -20.40
C LYS A 564 -28.43 19.43 -21.83
N GLN A 565 -28.16 20.26 -22.82
CA GLN A 565 -28.29 19.88 -24.23
C GLN A 565 -27.34 18.72 -24.57
N GLU A 566 -26.05 18.84 -24.22
CA GLU A 566 -25.04 17.84 -24.56
C GLU A 566 -25.19 16.55 -23.74
N TYR A 567 -25.60 16.65 -22.47
CA TYR A 567 -25.99 15.50 -21.64
C TYR A 567 -27.13 14.70 -22.29
N ASN A 568 -28.21 15.38 -22.70
CA ASN A 568 -29.34 14.72 -23.35
C ASN A 568 -28.96 14.12 -24.71
N LYS A 569 -28.06 14.77 -25.45
CA LYS A 569 -27.53 14.24 -26.72
C LYS A 569 -26.78 12.93 -26.51
N LEU A 570 -25.87 12.88 -25.53
CA LEU A 570 -25.13 11.67 -25.18
C LEU A 570 -26.06 10.54 -24.73
N LYS A 571 -27.00 10.84 -23.82
CA LYS A 571 -28.01 9.89 -23.35
C LYS A 571 -28.82 9.28 -24.48
N ASN A 572 -29.34 10.11 -25.39
CA ASN A 572 -30.13 9.66 -26.54
C ASN A 572 -29.32 8.76 -27.48
N ILE A 573 -28.04 9.08 -27.72
CA ILE A 573 -27.16 8.28 -28.57
C ILE A 573 -26.93 6.88 -27.97
N ILE A 574 -26.70 6.80 -26.65
CA ILE A 574 -26.48 5.52 -25.96
C ILE A 574 -27.77 4.69 -25.91
N GLU A 575 -28.92 5.31 -25.62
CA GLU A 575 -30.22 4.63 -25.63
C GLU A 575 -30.57 4.11 -27.03
N THR A 576 -30.26 4.88 -28.08
CA THR A 576 -30.45 4.45 -29.48
C THR A 576 -29.57 3.26 -29.81
N ALA A 577 -28.29 3.30 -29.44
CA ALA A 577 -27.36 2.19 -29.65
C ALA A 577 -27.84 0.90 -28.97
N LEU A 578 -28.32 0.97 -27.72
CA LEU A 578 -28.90 -0.18 -27.02
C LEU A 578 -30.13 -0.73 -27.73
N GLN A 579 -31.05 0.13 -28.16
CA GLN A 579 -32.25 -0.30 -28.89
C GLN A 579 -31.89 -1.02 -30.20
N GLU A 580 -30.92 -0.50 -30.94
CA GLU A 580 -30.43 -1.12 -32.17
C GLU A 580 -29.76 -2.46 -31.91
N ILE A 581 -28.95 -2.58 -30.85
CA ILE A 581 -28.35 -3.86 -30.42
C ILE A 581 -29.44 -4.88 -30.08
N TYR A 582 -30.45 -4.51 -29.29
CA TYR A 582 -31.55 -5.41 -28.95
C TYR A 582 -32.38 -5.81 -30.17
N ALA A 583 -32.63 -4.88 -31.10
CA ALA A 583 -33.33 -5.16 -32.34
C ALA A 583 -32.52 -6.08 -33.28
N HIS A 584 -31.21 -5.86 -33.37
CA HIS A 584 -30.28 -6.72 -34.11
C HIS A 584 -30.22 -8.14 -33.54
N LYS A 585 -30.24 -8.28 -32.21
CA LYS A 585 -30.32 -9.60 -31.54
C LYS A 585 -31.62 -10.33 -31.82
N ALA A 586 -32.74 -9.62 -31.85
CA ALA A 586 -34.05 -10.19 -32.15
C ALA A 586 -34.20 -10.53 -33.65
N ASN A 587 -33.56 -9.76 -34.53
CA ASN A 587 -33.56 -9.95 -35.98
C ASN A 587 -32.22 -9.47 -36.57
N PRO A 588 -31.29 -10.40 -36.89
CA PRO A 588 -29.96 -10.06 -37.41
C PRO A 588 -29.94 -9.22 -38.71
N GLY A 589 -31.09 -9.05 -39.38
CA GLY A 589 -31.24 -8.16 -40.53
C GLY A 589 -31.42 -6.68 -40.21
N VAL A 590 -31.54 -6.29 -38.93
CA VAL A 590 -31.61 -4.88 -38.50
C VAL A 590 -30.19 -4.33 -38.36
N ALA A 591 -29.83 -3.25 -39.05
CA ALA A 591 -28.49 -2.66 -38.94
C ALA A 591 -28.34 -1.85 -37.64
N ILE A 592 -27.15 -1.92 -37.04
CA ILE A 592 -26.71 -0.99 -35.99
C ILE A 592 -26.11 0.22 -36.71
N THR A 593 -26.63 1.41 -36.44
CA THR A 593 -26.26 2.65 -37.13
C THR A 593 -25.40 3.57 -36.26
N VAL A 594 -25.52 3.49 -34.94
CA VAL A 594 -24.66 4.22 -34.00
C VAL A 594 -23.25 3.59 -33.99
N THR A 595 -22.21 4.42 -34.04
CA THR A 595 -20.81 3.98 -33.98
C THR A 595 -20.15 4.34 -32.65
N GLN A 596 -18.98 3.75 -32.39
CA GLN A 596 -18.18 4.08 -31.21
C GLN A 596 -17.72 5.55 -31.25
N ASP A 597 -17.37 6.07 -32.42
CA ASP A 597 -16.94 7.46 -32.61
C ASP A 597 -18.06 8.46 -32.35
N ASP A 598 -19.32 8.11 -32.69
CA ASP A 598 -20.48 8.94 -32.39
C ASP A 598 -20.68 9.11 -30.88
N ILE A 599 -20.52 8.02 -30.13
CA ILE A 599 -20.63 8.02 -28.66
C ILE A 599 -19.45 8.78 -28.04
N GLN A 600 -18.22 8.52 -28.48
CA GLN A 600 -17.03 9.20 -27.95
C GLN A 600 -17.07 10.71 -28.21
N SER A 601 -17.53 11.12 -29.39
CA SER A 601 -17.68 12.53 -29.74
C SER A 601 -18.71 13.22 -28.85
N ALA A 602 -19.88 12.59 -28.63
CA ALA A 602 -20.90 13.09 -27.72
C ALA A 602 -20.41 13.16 -26.25
N MET A 603 -19.55 12.24 -25.82
CA MET A 603 -18.94 12.28 -24.48
C MET A 603 -18.01 13.48 -24.32
N ILE A 604 -17.17 13.77 -25.31
CA ILE A 604 -16.23 14.90 -25.26
C ILE A 604 -17.00 16.23 -25.18
N GLU A 605 -18.09 16.36 -25.95
CA GLU A 605 -18.94 17.54 -25.96
C GLU A 605 -19.67 17.73 -24.61
N GLU A 606 -20.23 16.65 -24.04
CA GLU A 606 -20.85 16.66 -22.71
C GLU A 606 -19.84 17.06 -21.62
N ALA A 607 -18.65 16.46 -21.62
CA ALA A 607 -17.62 16.72 -20.62
C ALA A 607 -17.11 18.17 -20.70
N SER A 608 -16.98 18.69 -21.91
CA SER A 608 -16.60 20.09 -22.17
C SER A 608 -17.66 21.04 -21.63
N ALA A 609 -18.94 20.80 -21.94
CA ALA A 609 -20.06 21.62 -21.48
C ALA A 609 -20.21 21.58 -19.95
N LYS A 610 -20.06 20.40 -19.35
CA LYS A 610 -20.06 20.21 -17.88
C LYS A 610 -18.94 21.00 -17.22
N THR A 611 -17.74 20.96 -17.80
CA THR A 611 -16.59 21.72 -17.30
C THR A 611 -16.85 23.23 -17.36
N SER A 612 -17.42 23.72 -18.46
CA SER A 612 -17.81 25.13 -18.58
C SER A 612 -18.84 25.56 -17.53
N LEU A 613 -19.85 24.74 -17.28
CA LEU A 613 -20.82 24.98 -16.21
C LEU A 613 -20.16 25.03 -14.83
N ILE A 614 -19.27 24.09 -14.53
CA ILE A 614 -18.55 24.04 -13.26
C ILE A 614 -17.72 25.30 -13.06
N LEU A 615 -16.99 25.75 -14.10
CA LEU A 615 -16.21 26.98 -14.06
C LEU A 615 -17.11 28.21 -13.84
N ALA A 616 -18.26 28.28 -14.50
CA ALA A 616 -19.24 29.37 -14.30
C ALA A 616 -19.84 29.37 -12.89
N ILE A 617 -20.03 28.21 -12.27
CA ILE A 617 -20.52 28.08 -10.89
C ILE A 617 -19.41 28.47 -9.88
N MET A 618 -18.15 28.14 -10.18
CA MET A 618 -16.99 28.49 -9.36
C MET A 618 -16.64 29.99 -9.37
N ASP A 619 -17.08 30.72 -10.39
CA ASP A 619 -16.80 32.16 -10.60
C ASP A 619 -17.55 33.12 -9.65
N MET A 620 -18.20 32.63 -8.59
CA MET A 620 -18.71 33.47 -7.50
C MET A 620 -17.57 33.99 -6.61
N GLY A 621 -16.77 34.91 -7.16
CA GLY A 621 -15.69 35.58 -6.46
C GLY A 621 -14.96 36.69 -7.21
N MET A 622 -15.22 36.93 -8.50
CA MET A 622 -14.48 37.92 -9.28
C MET A 622 -15.37 38.80 -10.16
N ASP A 623 -16.04 39.77 -9.53
CA ASP A 623 -16.43 40.99 -10.26
C ASP A 623 -15.13 41.68 -10.74
N LYS A 624 -14.84 41.52 -12.04
CA LYS A 624 -13.78 42.15 -12.87
C LYS A 624 -12.52 41.33 -13.19
N ILE A 625 -12.67 40.13 -13.73
CA ILE A 625 -11.71 39.64 -14.74
C ILE A 625 -12.49 39.22 -16.00
N PRO A 626 -12.21 39.80 -17.18
CA PRO A 626 -12.93 39.49 -18.41
C PRO A 626 -12.52 38.11 -18.91
N ASN A 627 -13.33 37.10 -18.64
CA ASN A 627 -13.23 35.81 -19.31
C ASN A 627 -13.82 35.98 -20.71
N LYS A 628 -12.95 36.15 -21.70
CA LYS A 628 -13.34 36.53 -23.05
C LYS A 628 -13.60 35.29 -23.88
N LEU A 629 -14.81 34.74 -23.78
CA LEU A 629 -15.32 33.84 -24.80
C LEU A 629 -15.32 34.60 -26.13
N PHE A 630 -14.60 34.07 -27.12
CA PHE A 630 -14.62 34.60 -28.47
C PHE A 630 -16.03 34.35 -29.04
N LYS A 631 -16.79 35.42 -29.27
CA LYS A 631 -18.08 35.34 -29.95
C LYS A 631 -17.87 34.98 -31.42
N ILE A 632 -18.81 34.28 -32.08
CA ILE A 632 -18.75 34.06 -33.53
C ILE A 632 -18.60 35.43 -34.23
N GLY A 633 -17.54 35.57 -35.04
CA GLY A 633 -17.10 36.82 -35.67
C GLY A 633 -16.06 37.65 -34.92
N ASP A 634 -15.71 37.32 -33.67
CA ASP A 634 -14.81 38.07 -32.77
C ASP A 634 -13.34 37.65 -32.93
N ALA A 635 -12.81 37.65 -34.15
CA ALA A 635 -11.48 37.12 -34.48
C ALA A 635 -10.31 37.78 -33.71
N ASP A 636 -10.49 38.99 -33.17
CA ASP A 636 -9.50 39.68 -32.35
C ASP A 636 -9.58 39.40 -30.85
N GLY A 637 -10.65 38.72 -30.42
CA GLY A 637 -10.93 38.47 -29.02
C GLY A 637 -11.22 39.80 -28.36
N SER A 638 -12.13 40.56 -28.98
CA SER A 638 -12.84 41.81 -28.69
C SER A 638 -13.94 41.78 -27.66
N GLY A 639 -14.63 40.63 -27.60
CA GLY A 639 -15.89 40.45 -26.90
C GLY A 639 -17.03 41.15 -27.65
N SER A 640 -16.75 41.63 -28.86
CA SER A 640 -17.65 42.40 -29.71
C SER A 640 -17.17 42.27 -31.14
N VAL A 641 -18.08 41.92 -32.06
CA VAL A 641 -17.75 41.77 -33.48
C VAL A 641 -17.69 43.15 -34.11
N LEU A 642 -16.48 43.61 -34.39
CA LEU A 642 -16.15 44.93 -34.92
C LEU A 642 -15.38 44.82 -36.24
N LEU A 643 -15.15 45.98 -36.88
CA LEU A 643 -14.41 46.03 -38.14
C LEU A 643 -12.98 45.46 -38.01
N ALA A 644 -12.40 45.55 -36.81
CA ALA A 644 -11.08 45.00 -36.51
C ALA A 644 -11.04 43.48 -36.73
N ASP A 645 -12.10 42.76 -36.36
CA ASP A 645 -12.21 41.31 -36.54
C ASP A 645 -12.26 40.91 -38.01
N ALA A 646 -13.07 41.63 -38.80
CA ALA A 646 -13.11 41.43 -40.25
C ALA A 646 -11.72 41.68 -40.87
N MET A 647 -11.05 42.77 -40.49
CA MET A 647 -9.72 43.10 -41.01
C MET A 647 -8.65 42.08 -40.61
N LYS A 648 -8.70 41.56 -39.38
CA LYS A 648 -7.79 40.52 -38.90
C LYS A 648 -8.01 39.19 -39.64
N THR A 649 -9.26 38.87 -39.95
CA THR A 649 -9.64 37.70 -40.76
C THR A 649 -9.18 37.87 -42.22
N PHE A 650 -9.32 39.05 -42.84
CA PHE A 650 -8.75 39.31 -44.17
C PHE A 650 -7.22 39.21 -44.20
N GLN A 651 -6.53 39.66 -43.15
CA GLN A 651 -5.08 39.52 -43.05
C GLN A 651 -4.66 38.05 -42.98
N HIS A 652 -5.47 37.21 -42.33
CA HIS A 652 -5.26 35.77 -42.28
C HIS A 652 -5.44 35.12 -43.66
N VAL A 653 -6.56 35.40 -44.32
CA VAL A 653 -6.84 34.91 -45.69
C VAL A 653 -5.77 35.37 -46.69
N ALA A 654 -5.23 36.58 -46.52
CA ALA A 654 -4.14 37.11 -47.35
C ALA A 654 -2.75 36.56 -46.99
N GLY A 655 -2.64 35.65 -46.01
CA GLY A 655 -1.39 35.05 -45.55
C GLY A 655 -0.45 36.01 -44.80
N LYS A 656 -0.95 37.16 -44.35
CA LYS A 656 -0.17 38.16 -43.60
C LYS A 656 -0.12 37.87 -42.10
N THR A 657 -1.11 37.17 -41.58
CA THR A 657 -1.21 36.74 -40.18
C THR A 657 -1.72 35.30 -40.11
N VAL A 658 -1.50 34.62 -38.98
CA VAL A 658 -2.02 33.26 -38.75
C VAL A 658 -2.95 33.31 -37.55
N LEU A 659 -4.24 33.03 -37.77
CA LEU A 659 -5.21 32.81 -36.69
C LEU A 659 -5.02 31.40 -36.13
N LYS A 660 -5.13 31.25 -34.81
CA LYS A 660 -5.00 29.97 -34.10
C LYS A 660 -6.02 29.91 -32.97
N GLY A 661 -6.41 28.69 -32.57
CA GLY A 661 -7.27 28.46 -31.41
C GLY A 661 -8.61 29.20 -31.53
N GLY A 662 -9.07 29.82 -30.42
CA GLY A 662 -10.36 30.51 -30.37
C GLY A 662 -10.55 31.61 -31.42
N SER A 663 -9.49 32.31 -31.83
CA SER A 663 -9.57 33.30 -32.91
C SER A 663 -9.77 32.69 -34.31
N PHE A 664 -9.34 31.44 -34.51
CA PHE A 664 -9.58 30.70 -35.76
C PHE A 664 -11.03 30.21 -35.78
N VAL A 665 -11.47 29.58 -34.69
CA VAL A 665 -12.85 29.08 -34.54
C VAL A 665 -13.87 30.21 -34.65
N ALA A 666 -13.61 31.37 -34.05
CA ALA A 666 -14.49 32.53 -34.15
C ALA A 666 -14.51 33.18 -35.54
N ALA A 667 -13.46 32.97 -36.33
CA ALA A 667 -13.35 33.53 -37.68
C ALA A 667 -13.87 32.57 -38.77
N ASP A 668 -14.13 31.31 -38.44
CA ASP A 668 -14.72 30.29 -39.30
C ASP A 668 -16.25 30.34 -39.15
N ILE A 669 -16.93 31.07 -40.03
CA ILE A 669 -18.35 31.41 -39.85
C ILE A 669 -19.26 30.29 -40.37
N ASP A 670 -18.84 29.53 -41.39
CA ASP A 670 -19.60 28.37 -41.86
C ASP A 670 -19.14 27.02 -41.29
N GLY A 671 -18.10 27.00 -40.45
CA GLY A 671 -17.70 25.83 -39.68
C GLY A 671 -17.08 24.74 -40.53
N ASP A 672 -16.52 25.09 -41.70
CA ASP A 672 -15.89 24.14 -42.61
C ASP A 672 -14.43 23.82 -42.24
N ASN A 673 -13.98 24.32 -41.08
CA ASN A 673 -12.61 24.27 -40.56
C ASN A 673 -11.59 24.98 -41.47
N ASN A 674 -12.03 25.95 -42.27
CA ASN A 674 -11.18 26.70 -43.18
C ASN A 674 -11.62 28.17 -43.30
N VAL A 675 -10.97 29.05 -42.51
CA VAL A 675 -11.20 30.50 -42.56
C VAL A 675 -10.81 31.07 -43.92
N ALA A 676 -11.82 31.34 -44.75
CA ALA A 676 -11.68 31.78 -46.13
C ALA A 676 -12.33 33.14 -46.37
N LEU A 677 -12.30 33.60 -47.64
CA LEU A 677 -12.75 34.96 -47.98
C LEU A 677 -14.26 35.15 -47.68
N ASN A 678 -15.07 34.10 -47.82
CA ASN A 678 -16.47 34.04 -47.45
C ASN A 678 -16.71 34.41 -45.98
N ASP A 679 -15.90 33.87 -45.07
CA ASP A 679 -16.03 34.14 -43.63
C ASP A 679 -15.69 35.58 -43.29
N ALA A 680 -14.55 36.06 -43.80
CA ALA A 680 -14.14 37.46 -43.64
C ALA A 680 -15.21 38.43 -44.19
N MET A 681 -15.83 38.09 -45.31
CA MET A 681 -16.89 38.88 -45.93
C MET A 681 -18.19 38.86 -45.12
N LYS A 682 -18.57 37.74 -44.50
CA LYS A 682 -19.75 37.65 -43.61
C LYS A 682 -19.56 38.51 -42.37
N ILE A 683 -18.41 38.42 -41.70
CA ILE A 683 -18.08 39.27 -40.54
C ILE A 683 -18.14 40.76 -40.94
N PHE A 684 -17.57 41.12 -42.11
CA PHE A 684 -17.62 42.49 -42.61
C PHE A 684 -19.06 42.97 -42.91
N GLN A 685 -19.89 42.11 -43.50
CA GLN A 685 -21.30 42.43 -43.79
C GLN A 685 -22.12 42.61 -42.51
N PHE A 686 -21.87 41.79 -41.49
CA PHE A 686 -22.51 41.90 -40.19
C PHE A 686 -22.15 43.22 -39.51
N VAL A 687 -20.86 43.56 -39.46
CA VAL A 687 -20.38 44.84 -38.91
C VAL A 687 -20.94 46.04 -39.69
N ALA A 688 -21.13 45.91 -41.00
CA ALA A 688 -21.72 46.94 -41.85
C ALA A 688 -23.26 47.02 -41.76
N GLY A 689 -23.91 46.18 -40.95
CA GLY A 689 -25.36 46.12 -40.79
C GLY A 689 -26.11 45.64 -42.04
N LYS A 690 -25.47 44.84 -42.89
CA LYS A 690 -26.07 44.25 -44.10
C LYS A 690 -26.68 42.86 -43.87
N VAL A 691 -26.28 42.20 -42.80
CA VAL A 691 -26.86 40.95 -42.31
C VAL A 691 -27.08 41.08 -40.81
N ASP A 692 -28.15 40.48 -40.31
CA ASP A 692 -28.58 40.65 -38.91
C ASP A 692 -27.94 39.63 -37.96
N ASN A 693 -27.29 38.59 -38.50
CA ASN A 693 -26.64 37.51 -37.77
C ASN A 693 -25.40 36.98 -38.49
N LEU A 694 -24.56 36.26 -37.73
CA LEU A 694 -23.40 35.50 -38.21
C LEU A 694 -23.66 34.01 -38.06
#